data_AF-A0A839U7J9-F1
#
_entry.id   AF-A0A839U7J9-F1
#
_cell.length_a   1.000
_cell.length_b   1.000
_cell.length_c   1.000
_cell.angle_alpha   90.00
_cell.angle_beta   90.00
_cell.angle_gamma   90.00
#
_symmetry.space_group_name_H-M   'P 1'
#
loop_
_entity.id
_entity.type
_entity.pdbx_description
1 polymer ?
#
loop_
_entity_poly.entity_id
_entity_poly.type
_entity_poly.pdbx_seq_one_letter_code
_entity_poly.pdbx_strand_id
1 'polypeptide(L)'
;MEFFLGAFTAEWERRRAALLHDLSLGQRKPDDDEERRRGSVAATLVPVGAKTGSRLRGARSWRPGTGRAPFVAERPMRARFEGLAAGSQSAVVKMASFGGGSRLGAMINYVSRNGEVVVENERGDHLRGRDQLSAVGSEWDHLLKNRAASRDIGLFEISVTEGRRDGEEGIERARAIVRQGLGDRAFALAVTIRPDGSGFDIEGIAVLRSARGERLSADEKATAIVQRRLDDARSGVAGSASFRFTGYGNGTDYGSGRLRSLVEAHKGKVCDEQGREIGDRKRAGDLVQLEWRGQLHSRKPRDVMHLVLSARAGTDAAAFREAARDFLGTQFAGHRYVFSLHDAASDPKTEETGGKRPHVHVHAIIAMRSDAGDRIETTIPAFREWRLTMAEKACAHGINMEMTDRRDRASPPAYSKNQVRPMNMIGRTQHEGTSASAQRRYDTKRSDEDSFPSTPRSKAYARTAQQEWHSIGSSALLPTQKDFAGAQVIRFEAHPARAERKAVWQGQPSNSGPLTRPEFEAYERRVETALFQAARSLPPHEQDGFEEIAKAAREHVNVRREIVDMLEQRDRDAGDAPGRSVGVNEREDEKLRWNNAVERHGFAAAEAANRHLVEIEQSRGAISRAEADDQDPGNVTAMKQELEKQLIKTAELGASGNALIREVAEIDEDLKNAFQAVGRERLKPERERSPSGSEANEVTGLLVGSAPNAALTRVGDDQNRDADGQNTGQMAGSSGHTTKSDPAKQHVPRLEELQREADEQRAGDHDDRDR
;
A
#
# COMPACT_ATOMS: atom_id res chain seq x y z
N MET A 1 -23.30 -18.23 38.47
CA MET A 1 -23.74 -18.44 37.09
C MET A 1 -22.64 -19.23 36.41
N GLU A 2 -22.90 -20.48 36.06
CA GLU A 2 -21.88 -21.39 35.55
C GLU A 2 -21.69 -21.16 34.05
N PHE A 3 -20.47 -20.86 33.64
CA PHE A 3 -20.16 -20.57 32.23
C PHE A 3 -19.86 -21.88 31.49
N PHE A 4 -20.88 -22.42 30.81
CA PHE A 4 -20.75 -23.61 29.97
C PHE A 4 -19.87 -23.34 28.74
N LEU A 5 -18.56 -23.61 28.86
CA LEU A 5 -17.61 -23.53 27.75
C LEU A 5 -17.95 -24.46 26.57
N GLY A 6 -18.76 -25.49 26.80
CA GLY A 6 -19.27 -26.39 25.76
C GLY A 6 -20.38 -25.81 24.87
N ALA A 7 -20.93 -24.62 25.19
CA ALA A 7 -22.00 -23.99 24.42
C ALA A 7 -21.51 -23.29 23.13
N PHE A 8 -20.19 -23.20 22.90
CA PHE A 8 -19.59 -22.51 21.77
C PHE A 8 -18.90 -23.51 20.84
N THR A 9 -19.26 -23.51 19.56
CA THR A 9 -18.68 -24.41 18.55
C THR A 9 -17.30 -23.95 18.10
N ALA A 10 -17.06 -22.64 17.98
CA ALA A 10 -15.78 -22.10 17.57
C ALA A 10 -14.78 -21.94 18.74
N GLU A 11 -13.50 -22.24 18.49
CA GLU A 11 -12.43 -22.14 19.49
C GLU A 11 -12.21 -20.70 19.99
N TRP A 12 -12.33 -19.72 19.09
CA TRP A 12 -12.19 -18.30 19.44
C TRP A 12 -13.31 -17.82 20.38
N GLU A 13 -14.51 -18.38 20.26
CA GLU A 13 -15.63 -18.07 21.15
C GLU A 13 -15.41 -18.65 22.54
N ARG A 14 -14.95 -19.91 22.63
CA ARG A 14 -14.53 -20.53 23.90
C ARG A 14 -13.44 -19.72 24.60
N ARG A 15 -12.38 -19.33 23.86
CA ARG A 15 -11.31 -18.45 24.38
C ARG A 15 -11.84 -17.08 24.81
N ARG A 16 -12.71 -16.45 24.01
CA ARG A 16 -13.28 -15.13 24.34
C ARG A 16 -14.21 -15.19 25.55
N ALA A 17 -14.98 -16.27 25.72
CA ALA A 17 -15.80 -16.51 26.90
C ALA A 17 -14.93 -16.68 28.16
N ALA A 18 -13.88 -17.51 28.10
CA ALA A 18 -12.93 -17.68 29.19
C ALA A 18 -12.21 -16.36 29.57
N LEU A 19 -11.71 -15.62 28.57
CA LEU A 19 -11.04 -14.34 28.78
C LEU A 19 -11.97 -13.30 29.44
N LEU A 20 -13.22 -13.19 28.99
CA LEU A 20 -14.21 -12.28 29.57
C LEU A 20 -14.66 -12.72 30.97
N HIS A 21 -14.73 -14.03 31.23
CA HIS A 21 -14.99 -14.60 32.55
C HIS A 21 -13.87 -14.24 33.54
N ASP A 22 -12.61 -14.49 33.19
CA ASP A 22 -11.47 -14.25 34.08
C ASP A 22 -11.23 -12.74 34.30
N LEU A 23 -11.51 -11.91 33.29
CA LEU A 23 -11.62 -10.44 33.45
C LEU A 23 -12.75 -10.04 34.41
N SER A 24 -13.90 -10.72 34.38
CA SER A 24 -15.03 -10.44 35.29
C SER A 24 -14.75 -10.84 36.75
N LEU A 25 -13.91 -11.87 36.95
CA LEU A 25 -13.42 -12.29 38.27
C LEU A 25 -12.26 -11.42 38.80
N GLY A 26 -11.69 -10.54 37.97
CA GLY A 26 -10.47 -9.79 38.32
C GLY A 26 -9.21 -10.67 38.44
N GLN A 27 -9.29 -11.94 38.04
CA GLN A 27 -8.25 -12.95 38.16
C GLN A 27 -7.45 -13.04 36.86
N ARG A 28 -6.50 -12.11 36.65
CA ARG A 28 -5.47 -12.31 35.63
C ARG A 28 -4.49 -13.37 36.14
N LYS A 29 -4.73 -14.64 35.79
CA LYS A 29 -3.81 -15.75 36.09
C LYS A 29 -2.41 -15.44 35.55
N PRO A 30 -1.34 -15.70 36.32
CA PRO A 30 0.03 -15.61 35.83
C PRO A 30 0.38 -16.68 34.77
N ASP A 31 -0.23 -17.87 34.83
CA ASP A 31 0.14 -19.02 33.97
C ASP A 31 0.03 -18.72 32.48
N ASP A 32 -1.01 -18.03 31.99
CA ASP A 32 -1.14 -17.68 30.55
C ASP A 32 0.02 -16.81 30.03
N ASP A 33 0.62 -15.97 30.88
CA ASP A 33 1.80 -15.16 30.56
C ASP A 33 3.11 -15.94 30.81
N GLU A 34 3.06 -17.14 31.40
CA GLU A 34 4.21 -17.97 31.77
C GLU A 34 4.34 -19.25 30.92
N GLU A 35 3.26 -19.91 30.51
CA GLU A 35 3.28 -20.99 29.51
C GLU A 35 3.88 -20.48 28.18
N ARG A 36 3.56 -19.25 27.78
CA ARG A 36 4.20 -18.54 26.65
C ARG A 36 5.72 -18.35 26.81
N ARG A 37 6.27 -18.51 28.02
CA ARG A 37 7.72 -18.46 28.33
C ARG A 37 8.33 -19.85 28.53
N ARG A 38 7.54 -20.83 28.99
CA ARG A 38 7.99 -22.21 29.32
C ARG A 38 8.37 -23.06 28.10
N GLY A 39 8.26 -22.55 26.88
CA GLY A 39 8.83 -23.16 25.67
C GLY A 39 10.38 -23.20 25.64
N SER A 40 11.05 -22.47 26.53
CA SER A 40 12.53 -22.48 26.67
C SER A 40 13.00 -23.37 27.81
N VAL A 41 14.01 -24.20 27.53
CA VAL A 41 14.69 -25.06 28.53
C VAL A 41 15.43 -24.20 29.56
N ALA A 42 15.31 -24.55 30.85
CA ALA A 42 15.64 -23.67 31.97
C ALA A 42 17.12 -23.60 32.36
N ALA A 43 17.55 -22.46 32.93
CA ALA A 43 18.84 -22.30 33.62
C ALA A 43 18.85 -21.26 34.76
N THR A 44 18.53 -21.70 35.98
CA THR A 44 18.98 -21.17 37.31
C THR A 44 18.54 -19.78 37.84
N LEU A 45 18.51 -19.68 39.17
CA LEU A 45 18.03 -18.56 40.01
C LEU A 45 19.10 -18.09 41.01
N VAL A 46 19.08 -16.81 41.41
CA VAL A 46 19.55 -16.27 42.71
C VAL A 46 18.80 -14.94 43.03
N PRO A 47 18.75 -14.43 44.29
CA PRO A 47 17.45 -14.07 44.88
C PRO A 47 17.24 -12.59 45.33
N VAL A 48 16.12 -12.37 46.01
CA VAL A 48 15.46 -11.08 46.35
C VAL A 48 16.12 -10.29 47.50
N GLY A 49 16.09 -8.96 47.40
CA GLY A 49 16.41 -7.98 48.47
C GLY A 49 15.27 -6.95 48.71
N ALA A 50 15.32 -6.20 49.81
CA ALA A 50 14.18 -5.45 50.36
C ALA A 50 14.63 -4.15 51.09
N LYS A 51 13.77 -3.19 51.52
CA LYS A 51 12.29 -3.09 51.56
C LYS A 51 11.83 -1.60 51.65
N THR A 52 10.53 -1.33 51.51
CA THR A 52 9.83 -0.02 51.67
C THR A 52 10.12 1.08 50.62
N GLY A 53 9.30 2.12 50.42
CA GLY A 53 7.87 2.28 50.79
C GLY A 53 7.47 3.60 51.49
N SER A 54 6.65 4.45 50.83
CA SER A 54 5.89 5.56 51.45
C SER A 54 4.56 5.81 50.72
N ARG A 55 3.58 6.46 51.36
CA ARG A 55 2.22 6.72 50.83
C ARG A 55 1.91 8.22 50.79
N LEU A 56 1.39 8.71 49.66
CA LEU A 56 0.61 9.95 49.62
C LEU A 56 -0.65 9.79 48.75
N ARG A 57 -1.80 10.19 49.32
CA ARG A 57 -3.02 10.54 48.58
C ARG A 57 -2.95 12.04 48.28
N GLY A 58 -3.46 12.58 47.17
CA GLY A 58 -4.07 11.92 46.01
C GLY A 58 -4.83 12.96 45.17
N ALA A 59 -5.03 12.69 43.88
CA ALA A 59 -5.83 13.53 42.98
C ALA A 59 -6.70 12.66 42.07
N ARG A 60 -7.85 13.19 41.63
CA ARG A 60 -8.87 12.44 40.87
C ARG A 60 -8.34 11.98 39.50
N SER A 61 -8.06 10.69 39.35
CA SER A 61 -7.80 10.07 38.05
C SER A 61 -9.11 9.62 37.38
N TRP A 62 -9.21 9.82 36.06
CA TRP A 62 -10.06 8.99 35.22
C TRP A 62 -9.67 7.51 35.36
N ARG A 63 -10.62 6.60 35.18
CA ARG A 63 -10.35 5.16 35.00
C ARG A 63 -10.32 4.82 33.50
N PRO A 64 -9.15 4.52 32.89
CA PRO A 64 -9.09 3.76 31.64
C PRO A 64 -9.44 2.29 31.91
N GLY A 65 -9.85 1.57 30.87
CA GLY A 65 -9.98 0.11 30.93
C GLY A 65 -8.65 -0.59 31.20
N THR A 66 -8.71 -1.77 31.81
CA THR A 66 -7.57 -2.65 32.08
C THR A 66 -6.98 -3.20 30.78
N GLY A 67 -5.65 -3.15 30.60
CA GLY A 67 -4.99 -3.81 29.46
C GLY A 67 -3.60 -3.30 29.08
N ARG A 68 -3.20 -2.09 29.50
CA ARG A 68 -1.89 -1.53 29.13
C ARG A 68 -0.74 -2.33 29.75
N ALA A 69 0.23 -2.72 28.92
CA ALA A 69 1.50 -3.33 29.34
C ALA A 69 2.25 -2.48 30.39
N PRO A 70 3.07 -3.09 31.28
CA PRO A 70 3.82 -2.36 32.29
C PRO A 70 4.71 -1.27 31.66
N PHE A 71 4.74 -0.09 32.29
CA PHE A 71 5.49 1.05 31.79
C PHE A 71 6.98 0.88 32.10
N VAL A 72 7.79 0.71 31.06
CA VAL A 72 9.25 0.60 31.18
C VAL A 72 9.84 1.99 31.43
N ALA A 73 10.34 2.24 32.64
CA ALA A 73 10.89 3.53 33.00
C ALA A 73 12.12 3.86 32.13
N GLU A 74 12.11 5.01 31.47
CA GLU A 74 13.26 5.45 30.67
C GLU A 74 14.49 5.68 31.56
N ARG A 75 15.57 4.96 31.28
CA ARG A 75 16.87 5.16 31.92
C ARG A 75 17.36 6.61 31.70
N PRO A 76 17.97 7.25 32.71
CA PRO A 76 18.52 8.61 32.58
C PRO A 76 19.39 8.78 31.34
N MET A 77 19.35 9.97 30.74
CA MET A 77 20.05 10.28 29.48
C MET A 77 21.53 9.88 29.53
N ARG A 78 22.23 10.23 30.61
CA ARG A 78 23.58 9.77 30.95
C ARG A 78 23.78 8.26 30.81
N ALA A 79 22.97 7.46 31.50
CA ALA A 79 23.10 6.00 31.53
C ALA A 79 22.86 5.36 30.14
N ARG A 80 22.00 5.97 29.31
CA ARG A 80 21.84 5.58 27.90
C ARG A 80 23.06 5.96 27.06
N PHE A 81 23.66 7.12 27.31
CA PHE A 81 24.80 7.64 26.56
C PHE A 81 26.11 6.91 26.91
N GLU A 82 26.29 6.52 28.16
CA GLU A 82 27.35 5.61 28.63
C GLU A 82 27.22 4.24 27.93
N GLY A 83 26.00 3.69 27.85
CA GLY A 83 25.72 2.48 27.06
C GLY A 83 26.08 2.64 25.58
N LEU A 84 25.68 3.74 24.94
CA LEU A 84 26.06 4.02 23.54
C LEU A 84 27.57 4.16 23.34
N ALA A 85 28.28 4.81 24.27
CA ALA A 85 29.74 4.93 24.23
C ALA A 85 30.43 3.57 24.43
N ALA A 86 29.86 2.69 25.25
CA ALA A 86 30.25 1.28 25.39
C ALA A 86 29.83 0.40 24.19
N GLY A 87 29.28 0.99 23.11
CA GLY A 87 28.95 0.29 21.87
C GLY A 87 27.58 -0.36 21.83
N SER A 88 26.64 0.00 22.73
CA SER A 88 25.23 -0.42 22.63
C SER A 88 24.59 0.07 21.33
N GLN A 89 23.67 -0.71 20.79
CA GLN A 89 22.94 -0.37 19.56
C GLN A 89 21.59 0.32 19.84
N SER A 90 21.03 1.03 18.85
CA SER A 90 19.71 1.67 18.99
C SER A 90 18.56 0.67 18.90
N ALA A 91 17.58 0.77 19.79
CA ALA A 91 16.32 0.02 19.71
C ALA A 91 15.44 0.50 18.56
N VAL A 92 15.38 -0.28 17.47
CA VAL A 92 14.63 0.07 16.27
C VAL A 92 13.31 -0.69 16.21
N VAL A 93 12.25 -0.04 16.69
CA VAL A 93 10.85 -0.42 16.40
C VAL A 93 10.28 0.52 15.34
N LYS A 94 9.72 -0.02 14.26
CA LYS A 94 9.12 0.72 13.12
C LYS A 94 7.76 0.09 12.76
N MET A 95 6.73 0.90 12.49
CA MET A 95 5.57 0.44 11.73
C MET A 95 5.86 0.67 10.24
N ALA A 96 5.73 -0.38 9.43
CA ALA A 96 6.00 -0.35 8.00
C ALA A 96 4.72 -0.14 7.17
N SER A 97 3.59 -0.72 7.60
CA SER A 97 2.29 -0.54 6.94
C SER A 97 1.11 -0.90 7.85
N PHE A 98 -0.10 -0.55 7.40
CA PHE A 98 -1.36 -1.13 7.87
C PHE A 98 -2.04 -1.88 6.72
N GLY A 99 -2.81 -2.91 7.06
CA GLY A 99 -3.71 -3.62 6.14
C GLY A 99 -5.14 -3.67 6.70
N GLY A 100 -6.10 -3.92 5.80
CA GLY A 100 -7.37 -4.52 6.18
C GLY A 100 -7.32 -6.04 6.05
N GLY A 101 -8.38 -6.74 6.47
CA GLY A 101 -8.42 -8.21 6.48
C GLY A 101 -7.95 -8.87 5.18
N SER A 102 -8.44 -8.41 4.03
CA SER A 102 -8.06 -8.93 2.69
C SER A 102 -6.58 -8.81 2.32
N ARG A 103 -5.76 -8.07 3.09
CA ARG A 103 -4.31 -7.98 2.87
C ARG A 103 -3.50 -8.93 3.76
N LEU A 104 -4.13 -9.60 4.73
CA LEU A 104 -3.44 -10.45 5.71
C LEU A 104 -2.62 -11.57 5.03
N GLY A 105 -3.23 -12.38 4.17
CA GLY A 105 -2.53 -13.46 3.46
C GLY A 105 -1.33 -12.97 2.63
N ALA A 106 -1.49 -11.86 1.91
CA ALA A 106 -0.39 -11.25 1.14
C ALA A 106 0.74 -10.70 2.05
N MET A 107 0.39 -10.20 3.24
CA MET A 107 1.35 -9.73 4.24
C MET A 107 2.06 -10.91 4.94
N ILE A 108 1.37 -12.02 5.19
CA ILE A 108 1.95 -13.27 5.69
C ILE A 108 2.93 -13.84 4.66
N ASN A 109 2.51 -14.02 3.40
CA ASN A 109 3.38 -14.51 2.33
C ASN A 109 4.63 -13.65 2.13
N TYR A 110 4.51 -12.32 2.26
CA TYR A 110 5.68 -11.43 2.21
C TYR A 110 6.68 -11.67 3.35
N VAL A 111 6.21 -11.89 4.58
CA VAL A 111 7.10 -12.13 5.74
C VAL A 111 7.58 -13.57 5.83
N SER A 112 6.86 -14.55 5.28
CA SER A 112 7.27 -15.95 5.25
C SER A 112 8.12 -16.33 4.03
N ARG A 113 8.41 -15.39 3.12
CA ARG A 113 8.96 -15.69 1.78
C ARG A 113 8.16 -16.81 1.10
N ASN A 114 6.85 -16.59 0.97
CA ASN A 114 5.87 -17.54 0.42
C ASN A 114 5.76 -18.89 1.16
N GLY A 115 6.33 -19.01 2.36
CA GLY A 115 6.33 -20.23 3.19
C GLY A 115 7.70 -20.89 3.35
N GLU A 116 8.74 -20.37 2.68
CA GLU A 116 10.13 -20.84 2.76
C GLU A 116 10.80 -20.51 4.11
N VAL A 117 10.43 -19.36 4.72
CA VAL A 117 10.89 -18.95 6.05
C VAL A 117 9.78 -19.18 7.08
N VAL A 118 10.16 -19.79 8.21
CA VAL A 118 9.27 -20.13 9.33
C VAL A 118 8.58 -18.88 9.89
N VAL A 119 7.30 -19.03 10.22
CA VAL A 119 6.49 -18.03 10.91
C VAL A 119 6.10 -18.56 12.29
N GLU A 120 6.19 -17.74 13.33
CA GLU A 120 5.81 -18.07 14.70
C GLU A 120 4.61 -17.21 15.13
N ASN A 121 3.62 -17.78 15.83
CA ASN A 121 2.43 -17.04 16.29
C ASN A 121 2.49 -16.62 17.78
N GLU A 122 1.41 -16.04 18.32
CA GLU A 122 1.35 -15.61 19.73
C GLU A 122 1.33 -16.75 20.78
N ARG A 123 1.36 -18.01 20.32
CA ARG A 123 1.35 -19.24 21.12
C ARG A 123 2.71 -19.97 21.08
N GLY A 124 3.60 -19.59 20.16
CA GLY A 124 4.86 -20.28 19.89
C GLY A 124 4.77 -21.39 18.83
N ASP A 125 3.61 -21.53 18.16
CA ASP A 125 3.45 -22.50 17.07
C ASP A 125 4.28 -22.07 15.86
N HIS A 126 5.12 -22.97 15.33
CA HIS A 126 5.97 -22.72 14.17
C HIS A 126 5.28 -23.15 12.87
N LEU A 127 4.61 -22.20 12.21
CA LEU A 127 3.88 -22.38 10.96
C LEU A 127 4.84 -22.44 9.75
N ARG A 128 4.58 -23.38 8.83
CA ARG A 128 5.33 -23.60 7.58
C ARG A 128 4.41 -23.97 6.43
N GLY A 129 4.79 -23.61 5.19
CA GLY A 129 4.03 -23.93 3.98
C GLY A 129 2.77 -23.09 3.78
N ARG A 130 2.24 -23.07 2.54
CA ARG A 130 1.13 -22.19 2.11
C ARG A 130 -0.18 -22.48 2.86
N ASP A 131 -0.41 -23.74 3.24
CA ASP A 131 -1.67 -24.18 3.84
C ASP A 131 -1.83 -23.68 5.29
N GLN A 132 -0.85 -23.96 6.16
CA GLN A 132 -0.83 -23.49 7.55
C GLN A 132 -0.87 -21.96 7.64
N LEU A 133 -0.21 -21.28 6.70
CA LEU A 133 -0.20 -19.81 6.62
C LEU A 133 -1.53 -19.22 6.11
N SER A 134 -2.29 -19.95 5.29
CA SER A 134 -3.62 -19.51 4.85
C SER A 134 -4.67 -19.66 5.95
N ALA A 135 -4.57 -20.69 6.80
CA ALA A 135 -5.45 -20.90 7.94
C ALA A 135 -5.48 -19.71 8.93
N VAL A 136 -4.37 -18.98 9.08
CA VAL A 136 -4.30 -17.74 9.91
C VAL A 136 -5.31 -16.68 9.46
N GLY A 137 -5.64 -16.63 8.16
CA GLY A 137 -6.67 -15.73 7.64
C GLY A 137 -8.06 -16.05 8.20
N SER A 138 -8.45 -17.32 8.16
CA SER A 138 -9.71 -17.82 8.71
C SER A 138 -9.75 -17.75 10.24
N GLU A 139 -8.62 -18.01 10.92
CA GLU A 139 -8.51 -17.97 12.38
C GLU A 139 -8.80 -16.55 12.96
N TRP A 140 -8.59 -15.50 12.16
CA TRP A 140 -8.63 -14.10 12.59
C TRP A 140 -9.85 -13.29 12.11
N ASP A 141 -10.71 -13.78 11.21
CA ASP A 141 -11.70 -12.93 10.50
C ASP A 141 -12.64 -12.12 11.44
N HIS A 142 -13.04 -12.68 12.58
CA HIS A 142 -13.84 -12.00 13.61
C HIS A 142 -13.13 -10.78 14.24
N LEU A 143 -11.80 -10.76 14.25
CA LEU A 143 -10.97 -9.59 14.61
C LEU A 143 -10.86 -8.59 13.46
N LEU A 144 -10.84 -9.08 12.21
CA LEU A 144 -10.56 -8.31 11.01
C LEU A 144 -11.71 -7.38 10.60
N LYS A 145 -12.96 -7.67 11.02
CA LYS A 145 -14.12 -6.76 10.98
C LYS A 145 -14.19 -5.90 9.71
N ASN A 146 -14.36 -6.58 8.57
CA ASN A 146 -14.23 -6.12 7.19
C ASN A 146 -14.96 -4.79 6.83
N ARG A 147 -14.44 -3.66 7.30
CA ARG A 147 -14.89 -2.33 6.91
C ARG A 147 -14.26 -1.94 5.58
N ALA A 148 -15.08 -1.91 4.54
CA ALA A 148 -14.68 -1.43 3.22
C ALA A 148 -13.95 -0.07 3.30
N ALA A 149 -12.93 0.10 2.45
CA ALA A 149 -12.30 1.40 2.28
C ALA A 149 -13.33 2.41 1.76
N SER A 150 -13.20 3.68 2.13
CA SER A 150 -14.16 4.70 1.68
C SER A 150 -14.10 4.86 0.17
N ARG A 151 -15.27 4.85 -0.49
CA ARG A 151 -15.40 5.30 -1.88
C ARG A 151 -15.16 6.81 -1.86
N ASP A 152 -13.97 7.24 -2.26
CA ASP A 152 -13.54 8.64 -2.20
C ASP A 152 -13.76 9.35 -3.53
N ILE A 153 -13.56 8.62 -4.62
CA ILE A 153 -13.59 9.10 -5.99
C ILE A 153 -14.42 8.11 -6.82
N GLY A 154 -15.29 8.62 -7.69
CA GLY A 154 -16.07 7.85 -8.66
C GLY A 154 -15.73 8.25 -10.09
N LEU A 155 -15.83 7.29 -11.00
CA LEU A 155 -15.81 7.51 -12.45
C LEU A 155 -17.26 7.59 -12.93
N PHE A 156 -17.55 8.50 -13.86
CA PHE A 156 -18.89 8.69 -14.38
C PHE A 156 -18.91 8.94 -15.89
N GLU A 157 -20.04 8.61 -16.49
CA GLU A 157 -20.41 8.91 -17.86
C GLU A 157 -21.73 9.70 -17.85
N ILE A 158 -21.87 10.66 -18.77
CA ILE A 158 -23.15 11.30 -19.07
C ILE A 158 -23.35 11.34 -20.59
N SER A 159 -24.34 10.60 -21.08
CA SER A 159 -24.75 10.67 -22.48
C SER A 159 -25.86 11.70 -22.64
N VAL A 160 -25.60 12.77 -23.40
CA VAL A 160 -26.54 13.86 -23.68
C VAL A 160 -27.13 13.68 -25.07
N THR A 161 -28.44 13.90 -25.23
CA THR A 161 -29.12 13.91 -26.54
C THR A 161 -29.88 15.23 -26.72
N GLU A 162 -29.62 15.96 -27.80
CA GLU A 162 -30.12 17.32 -27.99
C GLU A 162 -30.29 17.68 -29.47
N GLY A 163 -31.24 18.58 -29.73
CA GLY A 163 -31.32 19.29 -31.02
C GLY A 163 -30.21 20.34 -31.13
N ARG A 164 -29.52 20.36 -32.26
CA ARG A 164 -28.37 21.24 -32.54
C ARG A 164 -28.63 22.71 -32.18
N ARG A 165 -27.78 23.26 -31.31
CA ARG A 165 -27.61 24.70 -31.09
C ARG A 165 -26.15 25.07 -31.36
N ASP A 166 -25.91 25.89 -32.37
CA ASP A 166 -24.58 26.44 -32.61
C ASP A 166 -24.33 27.62 -31.64
N GLY A 167 -23.11 27.77 -31.11
CA GLY A 167 -22.65 29.01 -30.44
C GLY A 167 -22.21 28.91 -28.97
N GLU A 168 -22.58 27.89 -28.21
CA GLU A 168 -22.08 27.69 -26.84
C GLU A 168 -20.91 26.69 -26.81
N GLU A 169 -19.86 27.00 -26.05
CA GLU A 169 -18.72 26.10 -25.85
C GLU A 169 -19.16 24.80 -25.16
N GLY A 170 -19.13 23.68 -25.89
CA GLY A 170 -19.65 22.39 -25.41
C GLY A 170 -19.04 21.92 -24.08
N ILE A 171 -17.81 22.35 -23.76
CA ILE A 171 -17.13 22.03 -22.50
C ILE A 171 -17.64 22.86 -21.30
N GLU A 172 -18.05 24.12 -21.49
CA GLU A 172 -18.74 24.90 -20.44
C GLU A 172 -20.12 24.32 -20.17
N ARG A 173 -20.85 23.97 -21.25
CA ARG A 173 -22.19 23.39 -21.16
C ARG A 173 -22.19 22.00 -20.51
N ALA A 174 -21.21 21.15 -20.85
CA ALA A 174 -20.95 19.90 -20.14
C ALA A 174 -20.64 20.13 -18.65
N ARG A 175 -19.81 21.14 -18.33
CA ARG A 175 -19.47 21.49 -16.94
C ARG A 175 -20.67 21.98 -16.14
N ALA A 176 -21.61 22.71 -16.77
CA ALA A 176 -22.88 23.08 -16.16
C ALA A 176 -23.75 21.86 -15.83
N ILE A 177 -23.89 20.90 -16.75
CA ILE A 177 -24.63 19.64 -16.52
C ILE A 177 -24.01 18.83 -15.37
N VAL A 178 -22.69 18.67 -15.34
CA VAL A 178 -22.01 17.93 -14.26
C VAL A 178 -22.19 18.62 -12.90
N ARG A 179 -22.09 19.96 -12.84
CA ARG A 179 -22.38 20.75 -11.62
C ARG A 179 -23.81 20.54 -11.10
N GLN A 180 -24.82 20.45 -11.98
CA GLN A 180 -26.22 20.21 -11.58
C GLN A 180 -26.40 18.85 -10.89
N GLY A 181 -25.83 17.78 -11.45
CA GLY A 181 -25.96 16.43 -10.87
C GLY A 181 -25.14 16.20 -9.60
N LEU A 182 -23.86 16.62 -9.62
CA LEU A 182 -22.91 16.33 -8.55
C LEU A 182 -22.90 17.38 -7.42
N GLY A 183 -23.34 18.62 -7.70
CA GLY A 183 -23.42 19.71 -6.72
C GLY A 183 -22.06 20.32 -6.37
N ASP A 184 -21.79 20.46 -5.07
CA ASP A 184 -20.59 21.09 -4.49
C ASP A 184 -19.34 20.19 -4.49
N ARG A 185 -19.25 19.24 -5.43
CA ARG A 185 -18.19 18.24 -5.51
C ARG A 185 -17.16 18.64 -6.55
N ALA A 186 -15.88 18.51 -6.23
CA ALA A 186 -14.81 18.65 -7.19
C ALA A 186 -14.82 17.49 -8.20
N PHE A 187 -14.52 17.80 -9.47
CA PHE A 187 -14.52 16.83 -10.56
C PHE A 187 -13.62 17.29 -11.72
N ALA A 188 -13.28 16.37 -12.60
CA ALA A 188 -12.70 16.67 -13.90
C ALA A 188 -13.44 15.89 -15.00
N LEU A 189 -13.55 16.47 -16.18
CA LEU A 189 -14.29 15.90 -17.31
C LEU A 189 -13.58 16.11 -18.65
N ALA A 190 -13.88 15.23 -19.59
CA ALA A 190 -13.67 15.38 -21.02
C ALA A 190 -15.01 15.36 -21.75
N VAL A 191 -15.04 15.87 -22.99
CA VAL A 191 -16.26 15.90 -23.82
C VAL A 191 -15.96 15.35 -25.21
N THR A 192 -16.72 14.34 -25.62
CA THR A 192 -16.71 13.78 -26.97
C THR A 192 -18.00 14.19 -27.69
N ILE A 193 -17.89 14.99 -28.75
CA ILE A 193 -19.02 15.30 -29.63
C ILE A 193 -19.24 14.10 -30.55
N ARG A 194 -20.49 13.62 -30.69
CA ARG A 194 -20.78 12.47 -31.55
C ARG A 194 -20.78 12.86 -33.03
N PRO A 195 -20.19 12.05 -33.95
CA PRO A 195 -20.14 12.38 -35.38
C PRO A 195 -21.50 12.44 -36.09
N ASP A 196 -22.53 11.81 -35.51
CA ASP A 196 -23.90 11.79 -36.02
C ASP A 196 -24.69 13.08 -35.73
N GLY A 197 -24.16 13.96 -34.88
CA GLY A 197 -24.84 15.17 -34.42
C GLY A 197 -25.98 14.92 -33.42
N SER A 198 -26.13 13.71 -32.85
CA SER A 198 -27.19 13.40 -31.87
C SER A 198 -26.95 13.99 -30.48
N GLY A 199 -25.74 14.49 -30.23
CA GLY A 199 -25.35 15.15 -28.99
C GLY A 199 -23.87 14.94 -28.68
N PHE A 200 -23.57 14.78 -27.39
CA PHE A 200 -22.22 14.59 -26.88
C PHE A 200 -22.23 13.69 -25.65
N ASP A 201 -21.08 13.07 -25.38
CA ASP A 201 -20.82 12.26 -24.20
C ASP A 201 -19.78 12.94 -23.31
N ILE A 202 -20.02 12.92 -22.01
CA ILE A 202 -19.12 13.44 -20.98
C ILE A 202 -18.54 12.24 -20.24
N GLU A 203 -17.22 12.06 -20.28
CA GLU A 203 -16.50 11.12 -19.40
C GLU A 203 -15.84 11.92 -18.28
N GLY A 204 -15.89 11.45 -17.03
CA GLY A 204 -15.29 12.19 -15.93
C GLY A 204 -15.04 11.43 -14.65
N ILE A 205 -14.41 12.13 -13.71
CA ILE A 205 -13.95 11.64 -12.42
C ILE A 205 -14.26 12.67 -11.34
N ALA A 206 -14.92 12.25 -10.25
CA ALA A 206 -15.44 13.15 -9.23
C ALA A 206 -15.13 12.71 -7.80
N VAL A 207 -14.90 13.67 -6.91
CA VAL A 207 -14.82 13.48 -5.46
C VAL A 207 -16.23 13.20 -4.91
N LEU A 208 -16.44 12.01 -4.34
CA LEU A 208 -17.78 11.56 -3.95
C LEU A 208 -18.34 12.26 -2.71
N ARG A 209 -17.48 12.88 -1.89
CA ARG A 209 -17.83 13.62 -0.68
C ARG A 209 -18.03 15.11 -1.01
N SER A 210 -19.21 15.66 -0.69
CA SER A 210 -19.48 17.11 -0.72
C SER A 210 -18.65 17.88 0.31
N ALA A 211 -18.62 19.21 0.24
CA ALA A 211 -18.04 20.03 1.29
C ALA A 211 -18.76 19.77 2.63
N ARG A 212 -20.11 19.68 2.59
CA ARG A 212 -20.99 19.32 3.72
C ARG A 212 -20.74 17.94 4.31
N GLY A 213 -20.11 17.02 3.57
CA GLY A 213 -19.69 15.70 4.05
C GLY A 213 -20.62 14.53 3.72
N GLU A 214 -21.72 14.78 3.01
CA GLU A 214 -22.51 13.74 2.34
C GLU A 214 -21.63 13.06 1.27
N ARG A 215 -21.52 11.72 1.33
CA ARG A 215 -20.74 10.92 0.38
C ARG A 215 -21.67 10.10 -0.50
N LEU A 216 -21.61 10.30 -1.81
CA LEU A 216 -22.26 9.45 -2.80
C LEU A 216 -21.61 8.06 -2.81
N SER A 217 -22.41 7.02 -3.00
CA SER A 217 -21.94 5.64 -2.96
C SER A 217 -21.35 5.14 -4.29
N ALA A 218 -21.47 5.86 -5.40
CA ALA A 218 -20.96 5.45 -6.72
C ALA A 218 -21.42 4.04 -7.17
N ASP A 219 -22.67 3.72 -6.89
CA ASP A 219 -23.42 2.55 -7.33
C ASP A 219 -24.76 3.00 -7.93
N GLU A 220 -25.60 2.06 -8.36
CA GLU A 220 -26.91 2.33 -8.99
C GLU A 220 -27.79 3.28 -8.17
N LYS A 221 -27.74 3.20 -6.84
CA LYS A 221 -28.47 4.11 -5.95
C LYS A 221 -27.93 5.53 -6.01
N ALA A 222 -26.61 5.70 -6.07
CA ALA A 222 -26.01 7.02 -6.31
C ALA A 222 -26.29 7.53 -7.73
N THR A 223 -26.26 6.65 -8.74
CA THR A 223 -26.64 6.96 -10.12
C THR A 223 -28.06 7.51 -10.19
N ALA A 224 -29.04 6.83 -9.58
CA ALA A 224 -30.44 7.28 -9.54
C ALA A 224 -30.64 8.61 -8.78
N ILE A 225 -29.84 8.87 -7.74
CA ILE A 225 -29.85 10.16 -7.02
C ILE A 225 -29.31 11.28 -7.91
N VAL A 226 -28.24 11.05 -8.67
CA VAL A 226 -27.66 12.05 -9.58
C VAL A 226 -28.54 12.26 -10.81
N GLN A 227 -29.09 11.19 -11.39
CA GLN A 227 -30.03 11.26 -12.50
C GLN A 227 -31.24 12.14 -12.16
N ARG A 228 -31.90 11.88 -11.02
CA ARG A 228 -33.04 12.71 -10.58
C ARG A 228 -32.71 14.19 -10.47
N ARG A 229 -31.52 14.55 -9.98
CA ARG A 229 -31.07 15.96 -9.91
C ARG A 229 -30.93 16.61 -11.29
N LEU A 230 -30.55 15.83 -12.31
CA LEU A 230 -30.50 16.28 -13.70
C LEU A 230 -31.91 16.41 -14.30
N ASP A 231 -32.81 15.47 -13.98
CA ASP A 231 -34.20 15.48 -14.44
C ASP A 231 -34.98 16.67 -13.84
N ASP A 232 -34.91 16.85 -12.51
CA ASP A 232 -35.52 17.95 -11.77
C ASP A 232 -35.09 19.31 -12.37
N ALA A 233 -33.78 19.46 -12.64
CA ALA A 233 -33.18 20.67 -13.23
C ALA A 233 -33.51 20.88 -14.72
N ARG A 234 -34.01 19.86 -15.44
CA ARG A 234 -34.37 19.93 -16.87
C ARG A 234 -35.81 20.35 -17.14
N SER A 235 -36.58 20.68 -16.12
CA SER A 235 -37.99 21.14 -16.16
C SER A 235 -38.18 22.43 -17.00
N GLY A 236 -38.11 22.32 -18.33
CA GLY A 236 -38.25 23.42 -19.30
C GLY A 236 -37.25 23.44 -20.47
N VAL A 237 -36.34 22.47 -20.60
CA VAL A 237 -35.29 22.47 -21.64
C VAL A 237 -35.37 21.22 -22.52
N ALA A 238 -35.26 21.39 -23.85
CA ALA A 238 -35.33 20.29 -24.81
C ALA A 238 -34.03 19.45 -24.85
N GLY A 239 -34.18 18.13 -24.67
CA GLY A 239 -33.11 17.12 -24.72
C GLY A 239 -33.02 16.28 -23.44
N SER A 240 -32.39 15.11 -23.50
CA SER A 240 -32.18 14.23 -22.34
C SER A 240 -30.69 14.14 -21.94
N ALA A 241 -30.43 13.76 -20.69
CA ALA A 241 -29.10 13.37 -20.23
C ALA A 241 -29.21 12.13 -19.36
N SER A 242 -28.45 11.07 -19.69
CA SER A 242 -28.39 9.82 -18.94
C SER A 242 -27.05 9.74 -18.21
N PHE A 243 -27.08 9.81 -16.88
CA PHE A 243 -25.91 9.71 -16.00
C PHE A 243 -25.68 8.26 -15.54
N ARG A 244 -24.42 7.84 -15.42
CA ARG A 244 -24.02 6.55 -14.81
C ARG A 244 -22.67 6.66 -14.09
N PHE A 245 -22.58 6.15 -12.86
CA PHE A 245 -21.28 5.81 -12.28
C PHE A 245 -20.74 4.50 -12.89
N THR A 246 -19.51 4.51 -13.40
CA THR A 246 -18.84 3.36 -14.04
C THR A 246 -17.79 2.68 -13.15
N GLY A 247 -17.40 3.32 -12.06
CA GLY A 247 -16.45 2.74 -11.10
C GLY A 247 -16.16 3.67 -9.92
N TYR A 248 -15.40 3.17 -8.96
CA TYR A 248 -14.97 3.94 -7.79
C TYR A 248 -13.62 3.49 -7.24
N GLY A 249 -13.02 4.30 -6.38
CA GLY A 249 -11.79 3.97 -5.68
C GLY A 249 -11.52 4.80 -4.43
N ASN A 250 -10.34 4.59 -3.84
CA ASN A 250 -9.94 5.17 -2.56
C ASN A 250 -8.57 5.86 -2.64
N GLY A 251 -8.48 7.05 -2.07
CA GLY A 251 -7.25 7.81 -1.94
C GLY A 251 -6.78 8.50 -3.21
N THR A 252 -5.76 9.35 -3.02
CA THR A 252 -5.16 10.16 -4.08
C THR A 252 -4.51 9.34 -5.18
N ASP A 253 -4.00 8.15 -4.86
CA ASP A 253 -3.24 7.33 -5.82
C ASP A 253 -4.16 6.79 -6.93
N TYR A 254 -5.38 6.37 -6.57
CA TYR A 254 -6.43 5.99 -7.53
C TYR A 254 -6.87 7.20 -8.37
N GLY A 255 -7.09 8.35 -7.72
CA GLY A 255 -7.50 9.58 -8.41
C GLY A 255 -6.46 10.07 -9.42
N SER A 256 -5.19 10.17 -9.02
CA SER A 256 -4.09 10.55 -9.90
C SER A 256 -3.89 9.54 -11.04
N GLY A 257 -4.09 8.25 -10.80
CA GLY A 257 -4.05 7.22 -11.84
C GLY A 257 -5.16 7.44 -12.88
N ARG A 258 -6.41 7.47 -12.44
CA ARG A 258 -7.58 7.58 -13.34
C ARG A 258 -7.65 8.93 -14.07
N LEU A 259 -7.31 10.05 -13.41
CA LEU A 259 -7.26 11.35 -14.08
C LEU A 259 -6.14 11.42 -15.13
N ARG A 260 -5.00 10.76 -14.91
CA ARG A 260 -3.96 10.64 -15.96
C ARG A 260 -4.46 9.84 -17.17
N SER A 261 -5.16 8.73 -16.94
CA SER A 261 -5.76 7.95 -18.03
C SER A 261 -6.80 8.75 -18.83
N LEU A 262 -7.64 9.56 -18.15
CA LEU A 262 -8.59 10.47 -18.81
C LEU A 262 -7.85 11.51 -19.67
N VAL A 263 -6.78 12.11 -19.14
CA VAL A 263 -5.92 13.07 -19.84
C VAL A 263 -5.22 12.46 -21.05
N GLU A 264 -4.80 11.19 -20.99
CA GLU A 264 -4.21 10.47 -22.12
C GLU A 264 -5.25 10.10 -23.19
N ALA A 265 -6.38 9.52 -22.79
CA ALA A 265 -7.46 9.13 -23.70
C ALA A 265 -7.98 10.33 -24.51
N HIS A 266 -8.17 11.48 -23.85
CA HIS A 266 -8.69 12.71 -24.46
C HIS A 266 -7.59 13.70 -24.90
N LYS A 267 -6.34 13.24 -24.99
CA LYS A 267 -5.19 14.01 -25.53
C LYS A 267 -5.04 15.42 -24.93
N GLY A 268 -5.14 15.51 -23.60
CA GLY A 268 -5.04 16.75 -22.84
C GLY A 268 -6.35 17.56 -22.71
N LYS A 269 -7.40 17.24 -23.47
CA LYS A 269 -8.68 17.99 -23.51
C LYS A 269 -9.60 17.68 -22.32
N VAL A 270 -9.07 17.88 -21.12
CA VAL A 270 -9.75 17.65 -19.84
C VAL A 270 -9.78 18.96 -19.07
N CYS A 271 -10.91 19.31 -18.45
CA CYS A 271 -11.01 20.44 -17.53
C CYS A 271 -11.53 20.01 -16.15
N ASP A 272 -11.21 20.80 -15.12
CA ASP A 272 -11.73 20.62 -13.75
C ASP A 272 -13.07 21.35 -13.51
N GLU A 273 -13.59 21.31 -12.27
CA GLU A 273 -14.85 21.95 -11.91
C GLU A 273 -14.86 23.49 -12.01
N GLN A 274 -13.69 24.13 -12.08
CA GLN A 274 -13.56 25.57 -12.37
C GLN A 274 -13.51 25.85 -13.88
N GLY A 275 -13.00 24.89 -14.68
CA GLY A 275 -12.74 25.03 -16.11
C GLY A 275 -11.25 25.20 -16.46
N ARG A 276 -10.34 24.94 -15.51
CA ARG A 276 -8.88 24.97 -15.77
C ARG A 276 -8.48 23.73 -16.57
N GLU A 277 -7.62 23.91 -17.57
CA GLU A 277 -7.19 22.82 -18.46
C GLU A 277 -6.10 21.93 -17.83
N ILE A 278 -6.34 20.61 -17.86
CA ILE A 278 -5.49 19.56 -17.30
C ILE A 278 -4.70 18.86 -18.42
N GLY A 279 -3.98 19.64 -19.23
CA GLY A 279 -3.32 19.16 -20.45
C GLY A 279 -2.22 18.08 -20.28
N ASP A 280 -1.82 17.71 -19.07
CA ASP A 280 -0.68 16.80 -18.84
C ASP A 280 -0.78 15.91 -17.58
N ARG A 281 0.00 14.81 -17.56
CA ARG A 281 0.06 13.82 -16.46
C ARG A 281 0.52 14.40 -15.12
N LYS A 282 1.23 15.53 -15.12
CA LYS A 282 1.71 16.22 -13.91
C LYS A 282 0.59 17.06 -13.31
N ARG A 283 -0.10 17.90 -14.08
CA ARG A 283 -1.32 18.63 -13.65
C ARG A 283 -2.37 17.69 -13.07
N ALA A 284 -2.62 16.56 -13.73
CA ALA A 284 -3.50 15.49 -13.24
C ALA A 284 -3.05 14.90 -11.89
N GLY A 285 -1.74 14.80 -11.66
CA GLY A 285 -1.19 14.40 -10.37
C GLY A 285 -1.36 15.48 -9.30
N ASP A 286 -0.97 16.71 -9.64
CA ASP A 286 -0.94 17.85 -8.72
C ASP A 286 -2.34 18.25 -8.24
N LEU A 287 -3.35 18.32 -9.13
CA LEU A 287 -4.74 18.61 -8.75
C LEU A 287 -5.25 17.64 -7.67
N VAL A 288 -5.02 16.33 -7.87
CA VAL A 288 -5.50 15.30 -6.93
C VAL A 288 -4.69 15.30 -5.62
N GLN A 289 -3.37 15.50 -5.69
CA GLN A 289 -2.48 15.40 -4.52
C GLN A 289 -2.42 16.69 -3.69
N LEU A 290 -2.64 17.86 -4.29
CA LEU A 290 -2.55 19.16 -3.63
C LEU A 290 -3.93 19.73 -3.28
N GLU A 291 -4.91 19.64 -4.19
CA GLU A 291 -6.22 20.27 -4.01
C GLU A 291 -7.28 19.28 -3.50
N TRP A 292 -7.52 18.16 -4.21
CA TRP A 292 -8.57 17.21 -3.82
C TRP A 292 -8.24 16.39 -2.56
N ARG A 293 -6.95 16.22 -2.25
CA ARG A 293 -6.45 15.41 -1.12
C ARG A 293 -7.11 15.73 0.23
N GLY A 294 -7.37 17.00 0.50
CA GLY A 294 -8.07 17.44 1.72
C GLY A 294 -9.57 17.12 1.71
N GLN A 295 -10.18 17.09 0.52
CA GLN A 295 -11.61 16.83 0.32
C GLN A 295 -11.95 15.35 0.49
N LEU A 296 -11.08 14.43 0.00
CA LEU A 296 -11.37 12.99 -0.06
C LEU A 296 -11.79 12.37 1.28
N HIS A 297 -11.20 12.80 2.41
CA HIS A 297 -11.38 12.19 3.74
C HIS A 297 -11.21 10.65 3.70
N SER A 298 -10.11 10.21 3.07
CA SER A 298 -9.81 8.80 2.82
C SER A 298 -9.66 7.96 4.09
N ARG A 299 -10.43 6.88 4.16
CA ARG A 299 -10.36 5.86 5.22
C ARG A 299 -10.11 4.50 4.58
N LYS A 300 -8.94 3.92 4.81
CA LYS A 300 -8.70 2.48 4.56
C LYS A 300 -8.87 1.72 5.89
N PRO A 301 -9.35 0.46 5.86
CA PRO A 301 -9.31 -0.42 7.03
C PRO A 301 -7.90 -0.49 7.66
N ARG A 302 -7.87 -0.76 8.97
CA ARG A 302 -6.65 -0.86 9.78
C ARG A 302 -6.89 -1.95 10.80
N ASP A 303 -6.89 -3.16 10.29
CA ASP A 303 -7.31 -4.36 10.98
C ASP A 303 -6.09 -5.23 11.29
N VAL A 304 -5.01 -5.05 10.53
CA VAL A 304 -3.66 -5.55 10.83
C VAL A 304 -2.60 -4.45 10.71
N MET A 305 -1.53 -4.55 11.50
CA MET A 305 -0.34 -3.70 11.45
C MET A 305 0.89 -4.54 11.10
N HIS A 306 1.75 -4.02 10.23
CA HIS A 306 3.08 -4.55 9.97
C HIS A 306 4.10 -3.80 10.81
N LEU A 307 4.64 -4.47 11.83
CA LEU A 307 5.74 -4.00 12.65
C LEU A 307 7.07 -4.59 12.16
N VAL A 308 8.14 -3.83 12.29
CA VAL A 308 9.51 -4.27 11.99
C VAL A 308 10.40 -3.90 13.16
N LEU A 309 11.07 -4.91 13.70
CA LEU A 309 12.14 -4.82 14.69
C LEU A 309 13.46 -5.05 13.95
N SER A 310 14.55 -4.35 14.29
CA SER A 310 15.85 -4.61 13.64
C SER A 310 17.02 -4.31 14.56
N ALA A 311 18.01 -5.21 14.56
CA ALA A 311 19.31 -5.02 15.21
C ALA A 311 20.42 -4.85 14.17
N ARG A 312 21.63 -4.44 14.60
CA ARG A 312 22.79 -4.19 13.73
C ARG A 312 23.37 -5.49 13.16
N ALA A 313 24.20 -5.35 12.12
CA ALA A 313 25.06 -6.41 11.62
C ALA A 313 25.90 -7.03 12.75
N GLY A 314 26.03 -8.35 12.76
CA GLY A 314 26.74 -9.10 13.81
C GLY A 314 26.02 -9.18 15.16
N THR A 315 24.71 -8.87 15.22
CA THR A 315 23.89 -9.25 16.38
C THR A 315 23.47 -10.72 16.22
N ASP A 316 23.53 -11.51 17.29
CA ASP A 316 23.01 -12.88 17.28
C ASP A 316 21.51 -12.91 16.92
N ALA A 317 21.17 -13.72 15.91
CA ALA A 317 19.81 -13.93 15.44
C ALA A 317 18.97 -14.75 16.42
N ALA A 318 19.58 -15.69 17.17
CA ALA A 318 18.86 -16.49 18.16
C ALA A 318 18.39 -15.61 19.33
N ALA A 319 19.32 -14.95 20.03
CA ALA A 319 18.99 -13.98 21.08
C ALA A 319 18.05 -12.85 20.61
N PHE A 320 18.18 -12.40 19.34
CA PHE A 320 17.27 -11.37 18.82
C PHE A 320 15.85 -11.89 18.55
N ARG A 321 15.68 -13.17 18.18
CA ARG A 321 14.36 -13.81 18.11
C ARG A 321 13.72 -13.89 19.50
N GLU A 322 14.46 -14.32 20.52
CA GLU A 322 13.94 -14.44 21.88
C GLU A 322 13.57 -13.07 22.46
N ALA A 323 14.41 -12.04 22.27
CA ALA A 323 14.08 -10.67 22.62
C ALA A 323 12.85 -10.11 21.87
N ALA A 324 12.65 -10.51 20.61
CA ALA A 324 11.47 -10.15 19.84
C ALA A 324 10.20 -10.87 20.33
N ARG A 325 10.29 -12.17 20.65
CA ARG A 325 9.22 -12.98 21.25
C ARG A 325 8.73 -12.36 22.57
N ASP A 326 9.64 -12.09 23.49
CA ASP A 326 9.34 -11.42 24.77
C ASP A 326 8.74 -10.02 24.58
N PHE A 327 9.28 -9.24 23.62
CA PHE A 327 8.75 -7.92 23.29
C PHE A 327 7.30 -7.99 22.77
N LEU A 328 7.03 -8.90 21.81
CA LEU A 328 5.70 -9.06 21.22
C LEU A 328 4.69 -9.56 22.26
N GLY A 329 5.03 -10.59 23.02
CA GLY A 329 4.18 -11.12 24.09
C GLY A 329 3.89 -10.08 25.18
N THR A 330 4.87 -9.25 25.55
CA THR A 330 4.69 -8.19 26.55
C THR A 330 3.84 -7.02 26.03
N GLN A 331 4.07 -6.54 24.81
CA GLN A 331 3.43 -5.32 24.30
C GLN A 331 2.09 -5.55 23.59
N PHE A 332 1.86 -6.77 23.08
CA PHE A 332 0.65 -7.15 22.36
C PHE A 332 -0.08 -8.32 23.03
N ALA A 333 0.06 -8.46 24.36
CA ALA A 333 -0.70 -9.40 25.17
C ALA A 333 -2.22 -9.30 24.86
N GLY A 334 -2.86 -10.45 24.61
CA GLY A 334 -4.28 -10.51 24.23
C GLY A 334 -4.60 -10.14 22.77
N HIS A 335 -3.62 -9.71 21.98
CA HIS A 335 -3.72 -9.61 20.54
C HIS A 335 -3.10 -10.84 19.87
N ARG A 336 -3.64 -11.24 18.73
CA ARG A 336 -3.03 -12.27 17.88
C ARG A 336 -1.98 -11.66 16.98
N TYR A 337 -0.89 -12.38 16.78
CA TYR A 337 0.20 -11.94 15.93
C TYR A 337 0.95 -13.12 15.32
N VAL A 338 1.55 -12.89 14.17
CA VAL A 338 2.52 -13.80 13.56
C VAL A 338 3.78 -13.04 13.21
N PHE A 339 4.96 -13.62 13.44
CA PHE A 339 6.24 -12.99 13.17
C PHE A 339 7.25 -13.95 12.53
N SER A 340 8.25 -13.38 11.87
CA SER A 340 9.33 -14.12 11.21
C SER A 340 10.62 -13.32 11.28
N LEU A 341 11.76 -14.01 11.46
CA LEU A 341 13.09 -13.42 11.52
C LEU A 341 13.80 -13.62 10.18
N HIS A 342 14.34 -12.53 9.62
CA HIS A 342 15.18 -12.53 8.42
C HIS A 342 16.60 -12.06 8.80
N ASP A 343 17.60 -12.82 8.39
CA ASP A 343 19.03 -12.48 8.51
C ASP A 343 19.77 -12.64 7.17
N ALA A 344 21.10 -12.55 7.18
CA ALA A 344 21.92 -12.67 5.98
C ALA A 344 22.11 -14.12 5.48
N ALA A 345 21.98 -15.10 6.39
CA ALA A 345 22.39 -16.48 6.16
C ALA A 345 21.23 -17.39 5.74
N SER A 346 20.05 -17.17 6.34
CA SER A 346 18.86 -18.01 6.19
C SER A 346 17.79 -17.44 5.26
N ASP A 347 17.89 -16.17 4.83
CA ASP A 347 16.94 -15.59 3.90
C ASP A 347 17.12 -16.20 2.49
N PRO A 348 16.15 -16.97 1.97
CA PRO A 348 16.26 -17.62 0.65
C PRO A 348 16.26 -16.60 -0.49
N LYS A 349 15.70 -15.41 -0.25
CA LYS A 349 15.59 -14.36 -1.26
C LYS A 349 16.94 -13.78 -1.63
N THR A 350 17.24 -13.69 -2.93
CA THR A 350 18.51 -13.14 -3.43
C THR A 350 18.77 -11.70 -2.98
N GLU A 351 20.04 -11.35 -2.82
CA GLU A 351 20.46 -10.02 -2.39
C GLU A 351 20.05 -8.93 -3.41
N GLU A 352 20.12 -9.25 -4.70
CA GLU A 352 19.68 -8.41 -5.83
C GLU A 352 18.18 -8.07 -5.78
N THR A 353 17.34 -9.04 -5.40
CA THR A 353 15.91 -8.80 -5.18
C THR A 353 15.63 -8.26 -3.77
N GLY A 354 16.66 -8.16 -2.93
CA GLY A 354 16.65 -7.45 -1.66
C GLY A 354 16.41 -8.27 -0.41
N GLY A 355 16.69 -9.57 -0.46
CA GLY A 355 16.90 -10.40 0.73
C GLY A 355 18.33 -10.30 1.28
N LYS A 356 18.76 -11.33 2.02
CA LYS A 356 20.12 -11.54 2.59
C LYS A 356 20.74 -10.28 3.19
N ARG A 357 19.95 -9.57 3.98
CA ARG A 357 20.36 -8.27 4.53
C ARG A 357 21.45 -8.45 5.58
N PRO A 358 22.50 -7.61 5.59
CA PRO A 358 23.58 -7.71 6.57
C PRO A 358 23.14 -7.38 8.00
N HIS A 359 21.86 -7.11 8.25
CA HIS A 359 21.31 -6.76 9.56
C HIS A 359 20.06 -7.62 9.84
N VAL A 360 20.02 -8.23 11.03
CA VAL A 360 18.90 -9.08 11.43
C VAL A 360 17.66 -8.24 11.73
N HIS A 361 16.51 -8.71 11.25
CA HIS A 361 15.24 -8.02 11.44
C HIS A 361 14.08 -9.01 11.59
N VAL A 362 13.14 -8.66 12.47
CA VAL A 362 11.89 -9.40 12.66
C VAL A 362 10.76 -8.60 12.04
N HIS A 363 10.01 -9.25 11.15
CA HIS A 363 8.74 -8.75 10.66
C HIS A 363 7.60 -9.39 11.46
N ALA A 364 6.72 -8.57 12.04
CA ALA A 364 5.53 -9.05 12.75
C ALA A 364 4.25 -8.45 12.13
N ILE A 365 3.26 -9.31 11.88
CA ILE A 365 1.91 -8.94 11.48
C ILE A 365 1.00 -9.12 12.71
N ILE A 366 0.36 -8.05 13.16
CA ILE A 366 -0.37 -8.02 14.43
C ILE A 366 -1.82 -7.59 14.18
N ALA A 367 -2.78 -8.32 14.74
CA ALA A 367 -4.19 -7.95 14.71
C ALA A 367 -4.43 -6.67 15.52
N MET A 368 -4.95 -5.62 14.87
CA MET A 368 -5.20 -4.30 15.48
C MET A 368 -6.32 -4.30 16.52
N ARG A 369 -7.01 -5.43 16.70
CA ARG A 369 -8.09 -5.65 17.68
C ARG A 369 -7.79 -6.92 18.50
N SER A 370 -7.98 -6.88 19.81
CA SER A 370 -7.90 -8.08 20.68
C SER A 370 -9.19 -8.92 20.61
N ASP A 371 -9.15 -10.17 21.09
CA ASP A 371 -10.36 -10.99 21.24
C ASP A 371 -11.38 -10.39 22.24
N ALA A 372 -10.90 -9.66 23.26
CA ALA A 372 -11.75 -8.84 24.14
C ALA A 372 -12.38 -7.64 23.39
N GLY A 373 -11.61 -6.98 22.52
CA GLY A 373 -12.08 -5.95 21.59
C GLY A 373 -11.33 -4.62 21.63
N ASP A 374 -10.29 -4.52 22.45
CA ASP A 374 -9.36 -3.39 22.56
C ASP A 374 -8.68 -3.10 21.23
N ARG A 375 -8.08 -1.91 21.08
CA ARG A 375 -7.28 -1.56 19.90
C ARG A 375 -5.91 -1.02 20.27
N ILE A 376 -4.93 -1.41 19.48
CA ILE A 376 -3.54 -0.95 19.60
C ILE A 376 -3.47 0.56 19.36
N GLU A 377 -2.90 1.30 20.31
CA GLU A 377 -2.55 2.71 20.15
C GLU A 377 -1.23 2.85 19.36
N THR A 378 -1.23 3.63 18.28
CA THR A 378 -0.06 3.82 17.41
C THR A 378 0.42 5.29 17.39
N THR A 379 0.48 5.92 18.56
CA THR A 379 0.92 7.32 18.72
C THR A 379 2.44 7.44 18.89
N ILE A 380 2.98 8.66 18.75
CA ILE A 380 4.42 8.91 18.92
C ILE A 380 4.93 8.50 20.32
N PRO A 381 4.21 8.76 21.43
CA PRO A 381 4.54 8.20 22.74
C PRO A 381 4.54 6.67 22.78
N ALA A 382 3.52 5.98 22.22
CA ALA A 382 3.49 4.52 22.20
C ALA A 382 4.74 3.92 21.51
N PHE A 383 5.18 4.50 20.39
CA PHE A 383 6.44 4.11 19.75
C PHE A 383 7.71 4.46 20.54
N ARG A 384 7.65 5.31 21.58
CA ARG A 384 8.76 5.48 22.54
C ARG A 384 8.77 4.31 23.52
N GLU A 385 7.63 4.00 24.13
CA GLU A 385 7.47 2.88 25.07
C GLU A 385 7.86 1.53 24.44
N TRP A 386 7.49 1.31 23.18
CA TRP A 386 7.87 0.09 22.45
C TRP A 386 9.40 0.00 22.25
N ARG A 387 10.10 1.12 22.07
CA ARG A 387 11.58 1.11 21.96
C ARG A 387 12.26 0.95 23.32
N LEU A 388 11.65 1.45 24.40
CA LEU A 388 12.11 1.19 25.76
C LEU A 388 11.95 -0.30 26.11
N THR A 389 10.81 -0.91 25.79
CA THR A 389 10.58 -2.35 26.00
C THR A 389 11.50 -3.21 25.12
N MET A 390 11.68 -2.86 23.85
CA MET A 390 12.60 -3.59 22.96
C MET A 390 14.05 -3.50 23.48
N ALA A 391 14.48 -2.35 24.01
CA ALA A 391 15.79 -2.20 24.66
C ALA A 391 15.91 -3.08 25.91
N GLU A 392 14.90 -3.08 26.79
CA GLU A 392 14.85 -3.92 27.99
C GLU A 392 14.96 -5.42 27.64
N LYS A 393 14.13 -5.92 26.72
CA LYS A 393 14.15 -7.34 26.33
C LYS A 393 15.42 -7.71 25.57
N ALA A 394 15.94 -6.85 24.70
CA ALA A 394 17.23 -7.07 24.06
C ALA A 394 18.36 -7.21 25.10
N CYS A 395 18.44 -6.32 26.08
CA CYS A 395 19.44 -6.41 27.15
C CYS A 395 19.27 -7.64 28.05
N ALA A 396 18.03 -8.07 28.33
CA ALA A 396 17.76 -9.32 29.06
C ALA A 396 18.29 -10.57 28.32
N HIS A 397 18.25 -10.56 26.98
CA HIS A 397 18.84 -11.58 26.11
C HIS A 397 20.28 -11.24 25.67
N GLY A 398 21.02 -10.45 26.46
CA GLY A 398 22.45 -10.16 26.24
C GLY A 398 22.79 -9.19 25.10
N ILE A 399 21.78 -8.64 24.41
CA ILE A 399 21.95 -7.69 23.31
C ILE A 399 21.93 -6.25 23.87
N ASN A 400 23.12 -5.71 24.16
CA ASN A 400 23.31 -4.32 24.62
C ASN A 400 22.63 -3.30 23.68
N MET A 401 21.48 -2.78 24.10
CA MET A 401 20.59 -1.97 23.27
C MET A 401 19.95 -0.82 24.08
N GLU A 402 19.83 0.36 23.46
CA GLU A 402 19.33 1.58 24.09
C GLU A 402 18.21 2.22 23.26
N MET A 403 17.20 2.80 23.94
CA MET A 403 16.30 3.73 23.25
C MET A 403 17.07 5.02 22.92
N THR A 404 17.01 5.47 21.67
CA THR A 404 17.72 6.68 21.21
C THR A 404 16.78 7.64 20.48
N ASP A 405 16.85 8.93 20.81
CA ASP A 405 16.30 10.01 20.00
C ASP A 405 17.37 10.56 19.05
N ARG A 406 16.99 11.01 17.84
CA ARG A 406 17.98 11.62 16.93
C ARG A 406 18.64 12.87 17.54
N ARG A 407 17.95 13.57 18.44
CA ARG A 407 18.45 14.75 19.16
C ARG A 407 19.54 14.40 20.18
N ASP A 408 19.65 13.13 20.59
CA ASP A 408 20.70 12.65 21.49
C ASP A 408 22.10 12.84 20.88
N ARG A 409 22.22 12.81 19.54
CA ARG A 409 23.50 12.85 18.81
C ARG A 409 23.48 13.83 17.62
N ALA A 410 22.70 14.91 17.72
CA ALA A 410 22.46 15.90 16.66
C ALA A 410 22.08 15.30 15.27
N SER A 411 21.52 14.08 15.24
CA SER A 411 21.46 13.28 14.02
C SER A 411 20.32 13.68 13.07
N PRO A 412 20.50 13.50 11.76
CA PRO A 412 19.53 13.90 10.74
C PRO A 412 18.27 13.02 10.75
N PRO A 413 17.11 13.60 10.37
CA PRO A 413 15.85 12.88 10.30
C PRO A 413 15.89 11.81 9.21
N ALA A 414 15.14 10.73 9.41
CA ALA A 414 15.00 9.69 8.41
C ALA A 414 14.24 10.20 7.16
N TYR A 415 14.58 9.64 6.00
CA TYR A 415 13.75 9.67 4.80
C TYR A 415 12.64 8.61 4.88
N SER A 416 11.62 8.75 4.03
CA SER A 416 10.53 7.77 3.88
C SER A 416 10.52 7.14 2.48
N LYS A 417 9.79 6.03 2.30
CA LYS A 417 9.62 5.34 1.00
C LYS A 417 9.17 6.27 -0.14
N ASN A 418 8.36 7.29 0.16
CA ASN A 418 7.85 8.22 -0.84
C ASN A 418 8.86 9.33 -1.20
N GLN A 419 9.94 9.45 -0.42
CA GLN A 419 11.03 10.40 -0.65
C GLN A 419 12.18 9.78 -1.45
N VAL A 420 12.33 8.45 -1.47
CA VAL A 420 13.46 7.80 -2.12
C VAL A 420 13.09 6.51 -2.84
N ARG A 421 13.63 6.29 -4.04
CA ARG A 421 13.56 5.02 -4.78
C ARG A 421 14.87 4.24 -4.63
N PRO A 422 14.86 2.92 -4.38
CA PRO A 422 16.09 2.14 -4.30
C PRO A 422 16.72 2.02 -5.70
N MET A 423 18.01 2.32 -5.81
CA MET A 423 18.81 2.13 -7.03
C MET A 423 19.27 0.68 -7.17
N ASN A 424 19.75 0.11 -6.06
CA ASN A 424 20.23 -1.26 -5.95
C ASN A 424 19.86 -1.84 -4.60
N MET A 425 19.92 -3.16 -4.50
CA MET A 425 19.63 -3.90 -3.28
C MET A 425 20.84 -4.57 -2.65
N ILE A 426 22.00 -4.57 -3.30
CA ILE A 426 23.22 -5.20 -2.78
C ILE A 426 23.68 -4.49 -1.49
N GLY A 427 23.95 -5.28 -0.45
CA GLY A 427 24.34 -4.87 0.89
C GLY A 427 23.38 -3.88 1.53
N ARG A 428 23.87 -2.64 1.70
CA ARG A 428 23.11 -1.51 2.23
C ARG A 428 22.52 -0.70 1.07
N THR A 429 21.28 -1.05 0.70
CA THR A 429 20.41 -0.41 -0.29
C THR A 429 20.76 1.06 -0.57
N GLN A 430 21.30 1.35 -1.74
CA GLN A 430 21.47 2.73 -2.21
C GLN A 430 20.13 3.23 -2.76
N HIS A 431 19.88 4.53 -2.60
CA HIS A 431 18.64 5.13 -3.07
C HIS A 431 18.89 6.48 -3.74
N GLU A 432 17.92 6.87 -4.58
CA GLU A 432 17.82 8.16 -5.25
C GLU A 432 16.60 8.91 -4.69
N GLY A 433 16.69 10.24 -4.56
CA GLY A 433 15.58 11.08 -4.11
C GLY A 433 14.53 11.31 -5.19
N THR A 434 13.24 11.22 -4.83
CA THR A 434 12.11 11.55 -5.73
C THR A 434 11.98 13.05 -6.05
N SER A 435 12.88 13.88 -5.50
CA SER A 435 13.07 15.29 -5.83
C SER A 435 14.40 15.78 -5.25
N ALA A 436 14.92 16.93 -5.70
CA ALA A 436 16.15 17.50 -5.17
C ALA A 436 16.12 17.77 -3.64
N SER A 437 14.95 18.03 -3.05
CA SER A 437 14.82 18.17 -1.58
C SER A 437 14.88 16.83 -0.84
N ALA A 438 14.41 15.77 -1.49
CA ALA A 438 14.43 14.41 -0.95
C ALA A 438 15.80 13.74 -1.13
N GLN A 439 16.49 14.02 -2.24
CA GLN A 439 17.89 13.64 -2.50
C GLN A 439 18.79 14.21 -1.38
N ARG A 440 18.76 15.54 -1.16
CA ARG A 440 19.48 16.17 -0.04
C ARG A 440 19.17 15.52 1.32
N ARG A 441 17.92 15.14 1.60
CA ARG A 441 17.58 14.42 2.84
C ARG A 441 18.21 13.02 2.90
N TYR A 442 18.24 12.29 1.79
CA TYR A 442 18.92 11.02 1.69
C TYR A 442 20.43 11.19 1.93
N ASP A 443 21.08 12.13 1.24
CA ASP A 443 22.52 12.38 1.31
C ASP A 443 22.93 12.78 2.73
N THR A 444 22.31 13.83 3.30
CA THR A 444 22.50 14.25 4.69
C THR A 444 22.27 13.09 5.68
N LYS A 445 21.35 12.14 5.39
CA LYS A 445 21.15 10.96 6.24
C LYS A 445 22.07 9.77 5.94
N ARG A 446 22.78 9.80 4.81
CA ARG A 446 23.70 8.75 4.36
C ARG A 446 25.16 9.05 4.73
N SER A 447 25.52 10.34 4.77
CA SER A 447 26.70 10.94 5.41
C SER A 447 26.57 11.03 6.94
N ASP A 448 25.34 11.08 7.44
CA ASP A 448 24.99 11.42 8.83
C ASP A 448 25.51 12.82 9.24
N GLU A 449 25.23 13.82 8.42
CA GLU A 449 25.46 15.25 8.67
C GLU A 449 24.69 15.81 9.89
N ASP A 450 25.15 16.94 10.42
CA ASP A 450 24.61 17.53 11.65
C ASP A 450 23.27 18.23 11.43
N SER A 451 22.29 17.93 12.29
CA SER A 451 20.89 18.32 12.10
C SER A 451 20.23 18.83 13.38
N PHE A 452 20.37 20.13 13.59
CA PHE A 452 19.92 20.80 14.80
C PHE A 452 18.41 21.08 14.79
N PRO A 453 17.74 21.00 15.95
CA PRO A 453 16.32 21.29 16.06
C PRO A 453 16.04 22.80 15.97
N SER A 454 15.01 23.18 15.21
CA SER A 454 14.53 24.56 15.12
C SER A 454 13.71 24.99 16.34
N THR A 455 12.85 24.09 16.87
CA THR A 455 11.84 24.43 17.88
C THR A 455 12.42 24.57 19.30
N PRO A 456 11.92 25.49 20.15
CA PRO A 456 12.47 25.75 21.49
C PRO A 456 12.56 24.50 22.38
N ARG A 457 11.49 23.70 22.46
CA ARG A 457 11.46 22.44 23.25
C ARG A 457 12.54 21.44 22.83
N SER A 458 12.83 21.36 21.54
CA SER A 458 13.87 20.45 21.04
C SER A 458 15.27 21.05 21.13
N LYS A 459 15.43 22.37 21.05
CA LYS A 459 16.69 23.08 21.38
C LYS A 459 17.08 22.91 22.84
N ALA A 460 16.11 22.93 23.76
CA ALA A 460 16.35 22.62 25.18
C ALA A 460 16.85 21.19 25.37
N TYR A 461 16.14 20.20 24.80
CA TYR A 461 16.55 18.79 24.84
C TYR A 461 17.96 18.56 24.26
N ALA A 462 18.28 19.20 23.13
CA ALA A 462 19.60 19.08 22.51
C ALA A 462 20.73 19.69 23.37
N ARG A 463 20.45 20.78 24.10
CA ARG A 463 21.40 21.35 25.08
C ARG A 463 21.64 20.40 26.26
N THR A 464 20.60 19.75 26.78
CA THR A 464 20.75 18.71 27.81
C THR A 464 21.58 17.53 27.29
N ALA A 465 21.35 17.07 26.05
CA ALA A 465 22.15 16.02 25.44
C ALA A 465 23.64 16.41 25.31
N GLN A 466 23.92 17.63 24.85
CA GLN A 466 25.29 18.17 24.80
C GLN A 466 25.95 18.17 26.19
N GLN A 467 25.24 18.66 27.23
CA GLN A 467 25.75 18.71 28.61
C GLN A 467 26.09 17.33 29.18
N GLU A 468 25.26 16.31 28.93
CA GLU A 468 25.55 14.93 29.35
C GLU A 468 26.75 14.35 28.59
N TRP A 469 26.89 14.60 27.28
CA TRP A 469 28.07 14.17 26.52
C TRP A 469 29.38 14.81 27.01
N HIS A 470 29.39 16.10 27.35
CA HIS A 470 30.56 16.72 27.97
C HIS A 470 30.92 16.02 29.28
N SER A 471 29.95 15.80 30.16
CA SER A 471 30.19 15.18 31.47
C SER A 471 30.66 13.72 31.35
N ILE A 472 30.19 12.99 30.35
CA ILE A 472 30.67 11.64 30.00
C ILE A 472 32.11 11.70 29.48
N GLY A 473 32.44 12.64 28.59
CA GLY A 473 33.82 12.85 28.12
C GLY A 473 34.81 13.18 29.25
N SER A 474 34.38 13.92 30.26
CA SER A 474 35.17 14.21 31.47
C SER A 474 35.25 13.05 32.49
N SER A 475 34.53 11.95 32.28
CA SER A 475 34.45 10.83 33.25
C SER A 475 35.57 9.79 33.08
N ALA A 476 35.73 8.92 34.08
CA ALA A 476 36.74 7.83 34.09
C ALA A 476 36.35 6.64 33.20
N LEU A 477 36.22 6.89 31.89
CA LEU A 477 35.87 5.90 30.87
C LEU A 477 37.11 5.36 30.12
N LEU A 478 36.93 4.25 29.41
CA LEU A 478 37.94 3.69 28.49
C LEU A 478 38.23 4.67 27.35
N PRO A 479 39.43 4.67 26.74
CA PRO A 479 39.80 5.61 25.67
C PRO A 479 38.76 5.66 24.53
N THR A 480 38.37 4.50 23.99
CA THR A 480 37.38 4.40 22.90
C THR A 480 35.99 4.98 23.26
N GLN A 481 35.60 4.90 24.53
CA GLN A 481 34.36 5.51 25.03
C GLN A 481 34.47 7.03 25.13
N LYS A 482 35.64 7.54 25.54
CA LYS A 482 35.96 8.98 25.55
C LYS A 482 36.02 9.54 24.13
N ASP A 483 36.65 8.84 23.20
CA ASP A 483 36.73 9.22 21.79
C ASP A 483 35.33 9.33 21.18
N PHE A 484 34.45 8.35 21.45
CA PHE A 484 33.06 8.40 21.01
C PHE A 484 32.29 9.58 21.62
N ALA A 485 32.43 9.83 22.92
CA ALA A 485 31.78 10.94 23.60
C ALA A 485 32.29 12.31 23.11
N GLY A 486 33.61 12.48 22.97
CA GLY A 486 34.25 13.67 22.40
C GLY A 486 33.81 13.94 20.97
N ALA A 487 33.70 12.90 20.14
CA ALA A 487 33.13 13.01 18.80
C ALA A 487 31.65 13.44 18.81
N GLN A 488 30.88 13.16 19.87
CA GLN A 488 29.51 13.69 20.00
C GLN A 488 29.53 15.15 20.50
N VAL A 489 30.45 15.52 21.40
CA VAL A 489 30.66 16.91 21.86
C VAL A 489 31.00 17.84 20.70
N ILE A 490 32.05 17.53 19.94
CA ILE A 490 32.50 18.28 18.75
C ILE A 490 31.34 18.47 17.77
N ARG A 491 30.47 17.46 17.64
CA ARG A 491 29.29 17.50 16.78
C ARG A 491 28.27 18.57 17.20
N PHE A 492 28.09 18.82 18.49
CA PHE A 492 27.24 19.93 18.96
C PHE A 492 27.95 21.29 18.84
N GLU A 493 29.27 21.34 19.05
CA GLU A 493 30.08 22.56 19.03
C GLU A 493 30.38 23.10 17.62
N ALA A 494 30.41 22.24 16.60
CA ALA A 494 30.56 22.65 15.20
C ALA A 494 29.37 23.52 14.69
N HIS A 495 28.26 23.59 15.43
CA HIS A 495 27.08 24.35 15.03
C HIS A 495 27.25 25.87 15.00
N PRO A 496 27.59 26.59 16.09
CA PRO A 496 27.71 28.06 16.10
C PRO A 496 28.57 28.60 14.96
N ALA A 497 29.83 28.15 14.86
CA ALA A 497 30.76 28.62 13.83
C ALA A 497 30.28 28.32 12.38
N ARG A 498 29.52 27.24 12.18
CA ARG A 498 28.95 26.88 10.87
C ARG A 498 27.63 27.59 10.59
N ALA A 499 26.86 27.96 11.62
CA ALA A 499 25.63 28.72 11.52
C ALA A 499 25.90 30.20 11.20
N GLU A 500 26.91 30.80 11.83
CA GLU A 500 27.37 32.17 11.55
C GLU A 500 27.85 32.30 10.09
N ARG A 501 28.73 31.39 9.64
CA ARG A 501 29.14 31.30 8.22
C ARG A 501 27.94 31.14 7.27
N LYS A 502 26.90 30.41 7.68
CA LYS A 502 25.69 30.21 6.87
C LYS A 502 24.73 31.41 6.87
N ALA A 503 24.73 32.22 7.94
CA ALA A 503 24.00 33.49 7.98
C ALA A 503 24.64 34.53 7.05
N VAL A 504 25.98 34.65 7.04
CA VAL A 504 26.72 35.48 6.09
C VAL A 504 26.40 35.07 4.63
N TRP A 505 26.40 33.77 4.32
CA TRP A 505 26.05 33.27 2.99
C TRP A 505 24.56 33.42 2.61
N GLN A 506 23.64 33.55 3.56
CA GLN A 506 22.21 33.79 3.29
C GLN A 506 21.87 35.27 3.07
N GLY A 507 22.84 36.18 3.27
CA GLY A 507 22.68 37.61 2.99
C GLY A 507 22.74 37.98 1.50
N GLN A 508 23.10 37.06 0.60
CA GLN A 508 23.07 37.29 -0.85
C GLN A 508 22.03 36.38 -1.54
N PRO A 509 21.35 36.87 -2.60
CA PRO A 509 20.35 36.10 -3.32
C PRO A 509 21.01 34.95 -4.09
N SER A 510 20.88 33.73 -3.57
CA SER A 510 21.44 32.51 -4.16
C SER A 510 20.66 32.08 -5.41
N ASN A 511 20.85 32.78 -6.53
CA ASN A 511 20.23 32.44 -7.80
C ASN A 511 20.87 31.16 -8.37
N SER A 512 20.28 30.01 -8.06
CA SER A 512 20.83 28.68 -8.37
C SER A 512 20.21 28.06 -9.63
N GLY A 513 20.14 28.84 -10.70
CA GLY A 513 19.96 28.34 -12.07
C GLY A 513 21.30 28.30 -12.83
N PRO A 514 21.32 27.72 -14.05
CA PRO A 514 22.41 27.97 -14.98
C PRO A 514 22.44 29.47 -15.33
N LEU A 515 23.62 30.07 -15.36
CA LEU A 515 23.83 31.45 -15.80
C LEU A 515 23.96 31.47 -17.32
N THR A 516 23.33 32.43 -17.99
CA THR A 516 23.64 32.71 -19.41
C THR A 516 25.03 33.33 -19.54
N ARG A 517 25.66 33.26 -20.72
CA ARG A 517 27.00 33.82 -20.98
C ARG A 517 27.18 35.26 -20.49
N PRO A 518 26.26 36.22 -20.76
CA PRO A 518 26.41 37.60 -20.28
C PRO A 518 26.30 37.72 -18.74
N GLU A 519 25.46 36.90 -18.11
CA GLU A 519 25.34 36.87 -16.65
C GLU A 519 26.57 36.25 -15.98
N PHE A 520 27.18 35.24 -16.62
CA PHE A 520 28.44 34.66 -16.19
C PHE A 520 29.60 35.65 -16.29
N GLU A 521 29.75 36.36 -17.41
CA GLU A 521 30.78 37.41 -17.54
C GLU A 521 30.58 38.54 -16.52
N ALA A 522 29.33 38.93 -16.26
CA ALA A 522 29.01 39.92 -15.24
C ALA A 522 29.26 39.39 -13.82
N TYR A 523 29.18 38.08 -13.58
CA TYR A 523 29.59 37.43 -12.34
C TYR A 523 31.12 37.39 -12.20
N GLU A 524 31.85 36.93 -13.21
CA GLU A 524 33.32 36.90 -13.25
C GLU A 524 33.93 38.29 -12.98
N ARG A 525 33.47 39.31 -13.70
CA ARG A 525 33.93 40.70 -13.49
C ARG A 525 33.68 41.21 -12.06
N ARG A 526 32.60 40.75 -11.39
CA ARG A 526 32.32 41.09 -9.98
C ARG A 526 33.24 40.35 -9.01
N VAL A 527 33.57 39.09 -9.29
CA VAL A 527 34.53 38.32 -8.47
C VAL A 527 35.93 38.94 -8.54
N GLU A 528 36.45 39.22 -9.74
CA GLU A 528 37.76 39.86 -9.88
C GLU A 528 37.79 41.27 -9.27
N THR A 529 36.72 42.06 -9.42
CA THR A 529 36.61 43.38 -8.75
C THR A 529 36.66 43.25 -7.22
N ALA A 530 35.99 42.25 -6.65
CA ALA A 530 36.00 41.99 -5.21
C ALA A 530 37.37 41.51 -4.71
N LEU A 531 38.04 40.61 -5.45
CA LEU A 531 39.41 40.18 -5.15
C LEU A 531 40.39 41.36 -5.22
N PHE A 532 40.31 42.20 -6.25
CA PHE A 532 41.17 43.38 -6.39
C PHE A 532 40.96 44.41 -5.25
N GLN A 533 39.71 44.61 -4.81
CA GLN A 533 39.42 45.48 -3.67
C GLN A 533 39.92 44.90 -2.35
N ALA A 534 39.74 43.59 -2.13
CA ALA A 534 40.24 42.89 -0.94
C ALA A 534 41.78 42.97 -0.86
N ALA A 535 42.49 42.61 -1.93
CA ALA A 535 43.95 42.65 -2.03
C ALA A 535 44.55 44.01 -1.64
N ARG A 536 43.82 45.10 -1.97
CA ARG A 536 44.23 46.49 -1.70
C ARG A 536 43.91 46.97 -0.27
N SER A 537 43.20 46.18 0.52
CA SER A 537 42.82 46.50 1.91
C SER A 537 43.51 45.63 2.97
N LEU A 538 44.27 44.61 2.57
CA LEU A 538 44.96 43.67 3.45
C LEU A 538 46.39 44.12 3.84
N PRO A 539 46.79 43.96 5.11
CA PRO A 539 48.15 44.27 5.56
C PRO A 539 49.16 43.21 5.05
N PRO A 540 50.47 43.54 4.98
CA PRO A 540 51.47 42.69 4.31
C PRO A 540 51.61 41.26 4.84
N HIS A 541 51.26 40.99 6.10
CA HIS A 541 51.39 39.66 6.73
C HIS A 541 50.20 38.73 6.50
N GLU A 542 49.13 39.19 5.82
CA GLU A 542 47.96 38.38 5.47
C GLU A 542 47.87 38.09 3.95
N GLN A 543 48.86 38.56 3.17
CA GLN A 543 48.83 38.49 1.70
C GLN A 543 48.96 37.06 1.17
N ASP A 544 49.83 36.23 1.77
CA ASP A 544 50.00 34.81 1.39
C ASP A 544 48.69 34.02 1.49
N GLY A 545 47.97 34.17 2.60
CA GLY A 545 46.68 33.52 2.84
C GLY A 545 45.56 34.09 1.95
N PHE A 546 45.65 35.36 1.58
CA PHE A 546 44.74 35.94 0.59
C PHE A 546 45.00 35.40 -0.82
N GLU A 547 46.26 35.16 -1.22
CA GLU A 547 46.58 34.63 -2.53
C GLU A 547 46.06 33.19 -2.72
N GLU A 548 46.11 32.34 -1.68
CA GLU A 548 45.46 31.03 -1.67
C GLU A 548 43.93 31.14 -1.85
N ILE A 549 43.29 32.08 -1.14
CA ILE A 549 41.84 32.33 -1.26
C ILE A 549 41.47 32.87 -2.66
N ALA A 550 42.27 33.79 -3.21
CA ALA A 550 42.07 34.35 -4.55
C ALA A 550 42.24 33.29 -5.64
N LYS A 551 43.19 32.37 -5.47
CA LYS A 551 43.37 31.20 -6.33
C LYS A 551 42.14 30.28 -6.29
N ALA A 552 41.67 29.89 -5.10
CA ALA A 552 40.48 29.04 -4.93
C ALA A 552 39.20 29.71 -5.49
N ALA A 553 39.07 31.03 -5.37
CA ALA A 553 37.98 31.79 -5.97
C ALA A 553 38.02 31.76 -7.51
N ARG A 554 39.22 31.91 -8.11
CA ARG A 554 39.43 31.81 -9.57
C ARG A 554 39.21 30.40 -10.10
N GLU A 555 39.65 29.37 -9.38
CA GLU A 555 39.35 27.96 -9.69
C GLU A 555 37.82 27.72 -9.70
N HIS A 556 37.06 28.27 -8.74
CA HIS A 556 35.59 28.19 -8.74
C HIS A 556 34.93 28.95 -9.90
N VAL A 557 35.50 30.07 -10.36
CA VAL A 557 35.03 30.76 -11.57
C VAL A 557 35.33 29.94 -12.82
N ASN A 558 36.51 29.33 -12.94
CA ASN A 558 36.88 28.50 -14.09
C ASN A 558 35.99 27.26 -14.23
N VAL A 559 35.76 26.49 -13.17
CA VAL A 559 34.80 25.35 -13.16
C VAL A 559 33.40 25.80 -13.59
N ARG A 560 33.02 27.04 -13.24
CA ARG A 560 31.72 27.61 -13.62
C ARG A 560 31.69 28.16 -15.05
N ARG A 561 32.84 28.53 -15.63
CA ARG A 561 33.01 28.81 -17.07
C ARG A 561 32.83 27.53 -17.88
N GLU A 562 33.52 26.45 -17.50
CA GLU A 562 33.42 25.12 -18.11
C GLU A 562 31.97 24.61 -18.14
N ILE A 563 31.19 24.88 -17.10
CA ILE A 563 29.75 24.53 -17.06
C ILE A 563 28.93 25.33 -18.10
N VAL A 564 29.24 26.62 -18.32
CA VAL A 564 28.56 27.42 -19.38
C VAL A 564 29.04 26.98 -20.77
N ASP A 565 30.33 26.67 -20.93
CA ASP A 565 30.90 26.14 -22.17
C ASP A 565 30.25 24.80 -22.55
N MET A 566 30.16 23.85 -21.62
CA MET A 566 29.48 22.57 -21.81
C MET A 566 27.98 22.72 -22.12
N LEU A 567 27.29 23.71 -21.53
CA LEU A 567 25.88 23.97 -21.85
C LEU A 567 25.71 24.55 -23.25
N GLU A 568 26.55 25.50 -23.67
CA GLU A 568 26.52 26.02 -25.04
C GLU A 568 26.99 25.02 -26.09
N GLN A 569 27.87 24.07 -25.75
CA GLN A 569 28.22 22.96 -26.63
C GLN A 569 27.05 21.98 -26.72
N ARG A 570 26.48 21.54 -25.60
CA ARG A 570 25.32 20.65 -25.60
C ARG A 570 24.10 21.24 -26.32
N ASP A 571 23.87 22.55 -26.22
CA ASP A 571 22.75 23.21 -26.91
C ASP A 571 23.07 23.51 -28.40
N ARG A 572 24.34 23.37 -28.83
CA ARG A 572 24.73 23.22 -30.25
C ARG A 572 24.53 21.78 -30.73
N ASP A 573 25.03 20.80 -29.98
CA ASP A 573 24.94 19.36 -30.32
C ASP A 573 23.48 18.87 -30.35
N ALA A 574 22.63 19.40 -29.47
CA ALA A 574 21.19 19.12 -29.46
C ALA A 574 20.43 19.70 -30.68
N GLY A 575 21.09 20.53 -31.50
CA GLY A 575 20.54 20.99 -32.77
C GLY A 575 20.61 19.93 -33.89
N ASP A 576 21.44 18.89 -33.76
CA ASP A 576 21.87 18.09 -34.92
C ASP A 576 21.99 16.56 -34.63
N ALA A 577 21.15 16.00 -33.75
CA ALA A 577 21.08 14.55 -33.52
C ALA A 577 19.69 14.03 -33.06
N PRO A 578 19.06 13.07 -33.77
CA PRO A 578 17.73 12.55 -33.39
C PRO A 578 17.76 11.37 -32.40
N GLY A 579 17.36 11.65 -31.15
CA GLY A 579 16.49 10.80 -30.32
C GLY A 579 16.97 9.40 -29.85
N ARG A 580 17.27 9.28 -28.54
CA ARG A 580 17.13 8.00 -27.80
C ARG A 580 16.93 8.21 -26.28
N SER A 581 15.74 7.90 -25.77
CA SER A 581 15.47 7.81 -24.33
C SER A 581 14.29 6.88 -24.02
N VAL A 582 14.59 5.59 -23.82
CA VAL A 582 13.65 4.53 -23.42
C VAL A 582 14.25 3.78 -22.21
N GLY A 583 13.42 3.20 -21.34
CA GLY A 583 13.87 2.45 -20.15
C GLY A 583 13.40 2.96 -18.78
N VAL A 584 12.72 4.12 -18.70
CA VAL A 584 12.22 4.68 -17.42
C VAL A 584 10.74 4.33 -17.15
N ASN A 585 9.90 4.27 -18.18
CA ASN A 585 8.45 4.10 -18.03
C ASN A 585 8.03 2.63 -17.80
N GLU A 586 8.66 1.68 -18.51
CA GLU A 586 8.24 0.28 -18.57
C GLU A 586 8.08 -0.35 -17.19
N ARG A 587 9.03 -0.11 -16.27
CA ARG A 587 9.00 -0.66 -14.91
C ARG A 587 7.93 -0.06 -13.98
N GLU A 588 7.29 1.06 -14.34
CA GLU A 588 6.09 1.52 -13.63
C GLU A 588 4.82 0.97 -14.30
N ASP A 589 4.80 0.91 -15.63
CA ASP A 589 3.69 0.36 -16.41
C ASP A 589 3.51 -1.16 -16.18
N GLU A 590 4.59 -1.95 -16.11
CA GLU A 590 4.60 -3.37 -15.70
C GLU A 590 3.82 -3.58 -14.39
N LYS A 591 4.10 -2.75 -13.37
CA LYS A 591 3.48 -2.85 -12.05
C LYS A 591 2.02 -2.41 -12.10
N LEU A 592 1.67 -1.45 -12.96
CA LEU A 592 0.30 -1.01 -13.15
C LEU A 592 -0.53 -2.08 -13.89
N ARG A 593 0.05 -2.68 -14.94
CA ARG A 593 -0.50 -3.83 -15.69
C ARG A 593 -0.73 -5.02 -14.77
N TRP A 594 0.26 -5.41 -13.97
CA TRP A 594 0.16 -6.50 -12.99
C TRP A 594 -0.99 -6.29 -11.99
N ASN A 595 -1.08 -5.10 -11.37
CA ASN A 595 -2.17 -4.82 -10.43
C ASN A 595 -3.55 -4.82 -11.12
N ASN A 596 -3.67 -4.25 -12.32
CA ASN A 596 -4.90 -4.22 -13.11
C ASN A 596 -5.33 -5.64 -13.55
N ALA A 597 -4.37 -6.49 -13.95
CA ALA A 597 -4.61 -7.89 -14.29
C ALA A 597 -5.09 -8.71 -13.08
N VAL A 598 -4.52 -8.50 -11.89
CA VAL A 598 -4.98 -9.09 -10.63
C VAL A 598 -6.38 -8.58 -10.24
N GLU A 599 -6.68 -7.30 -10.49
CA GLU A 599 -8.02 -6.71 -10.24
C GLU A 599 -9.09 -7.22 -11.22
N ARG A 600 -8.74 -7.57 -12.47
CA ARG A 600 -9.68 -8.07 -13.49
C ARG A 600 -9.89 -9.59 -13.43
N HIS A 601 -8.81 -10.36 -13.44
CA HIS A 601 -8.83 -11.82 -13.67
C HIS A 601 -8.65 -12.63 -12.38
N GLY A 602 -8.42 -11.94 -11.25
CA GLY A 602 -8.14 -12.57 -9.97
C GLY A 602 -6.68 -13.03 -9.83
N PHE A 603 -6.22 -13.08 -8.58
CA PHE A 603 -4.81 -13.30 -8.27
C PHE A 603 -4.25 -14.63 -8.81
N ALA A 604 -5.01 -15.73 -8.74
CA ALA A 604 -4.53 -17.04 -9.18
C ALA A 604 -4.31 -17.13 -10.70
N ALA A 605 -5.21 -16.57 -11.51
CA ALA A 605 -5.07 -16.54 -12.97
C ALA A 605 -3.89 -15.65 -13.38
N ALA A 606 -3.74 -14.47 -12.75
CA ALA A 606 -2.61 -13.58 -12.97
C ALA A 606 -1.26 -14.20 -12.53
N GLU A 607 -1.19 -14.84 -11.35
CA GLU A 607 0.00 -15.53 -10.83
C GLU A 607 0.45 -16.68 -11.76
N ALA A 608 -0.50 -17.44 -12.33
CA ALA A 608 -0.19 -18.50 -13.29
C ALA A 608 0.27 -17.94 -14.65
N ALA A 609 -0.42 -16.94 -15.20
CA ALA A 609 -0.09 -16.33 -16.49
C ALA A 609 1.27 -15.63 -16.47
N ASN A 610 1.53 -14.77 -15.48
CA ASN A 610 2.77 -13.99 -15.41
C ASN A 610 4.01 -14.87 -15.25
N ARG A 611 3.87 -16.05 -14.63
CA ARG A 611 4.99 -17.02 -14.53
C ARG A 611 5.45 -17.43 -15.93
N HIS A 612 4.52 -17.92 -16.75
CA HIS A 612 4.83 -18.39 -18.10
C HIS A 612 5.22 -17.26 -19.07
N LEU A 613 4.59 -16.09 -18.97
CA LEU A 613 4.99 -14.93 -19.79
C LEU A 613 6.40 -14.44 -19.45
N VAL A 614 6.81 -14.48 -18.18
CA VAL A 614 8.19 -14.15 -17.77
C VAL A 614 9.18 -15.23 -18.22
N GLU A 615 8.79 -16.50 -18.21
CA GLU A 615 9.60 -17.61 -18.76
C GLU A 615 9.83 -17.44 -20.28
N ILE A 616 8.77 -17.10 -21.05
CA ILE A 616 8.84 -16.79 -22.48
C ILE A 616 9.80 -15.62 -22.76
N GLU A 617 9.67 -14.49 -22.06
CA GLU A 617 10.53 -13.32 -22.25
C GLU A 617 11.99 -13.58 -21.87
N GLN A 618 12.24 -14.40 -20.84
CA GLN A 618 13.60 -14.83 -20.49
C GLN A 618 14.23 -15.70 -21.59
N SER A 619 13.47 -16.63 -22.17
CA SER A 619 13.93 -17.46 -23.29
C SER A 619 14.14 -16.66 -24.58
N ARG A 620 13.21 -15.76 -24.94
CA ARG A 620 13.40 -14.81 -26.06
C ARG A 620 14.67 -13.99 -25.89
N GLY A 621 14.83 -13.36 -24.72
CA GLY A 621 16.02 -12.57 -24.41
C GLY A 621 17.31 -13.39 -24.38
N ALA A 622 17.27 -14.68 -24.03
CA ALA A 622 18.43 -15.58 -24.10
C ALA A 622 18.82 -15.89 -25.54
N ILE A 623 17.84 -16.20 -26.41
CA ILE A 623 18.04 -16.43 -27.84
C ILE A 623 18.65 -15.18 -28.50
N SER A 624 18.07 -14.00 -28.29
CA SER A 624 18.58 -12.75 -28.88
C SER A 624 19.98 -12.34 -28.38
N ARG A 625 20.45 -12.86 -27.25
CA ARG A 625 21.85 -12.72 -26.82
C ARG A 625 22.75 -13.76 -27.50
N ALA A 626 22.36 -15.02 -27.53
CA ALA A 626 23.12 -16.07 -28.21
C ALA A 626 23.29 -15.81 -29.72
N GLU A 627 22.29 -15.19 -30.36
CA GLU A 627 22.35 -14.73 -31.75
C GLU A 627 23.20 -13.46 -31.96
N ALA A 628 23.38 -12.63 -30.93
CA ALA A 628 24.23 -11.43 -30.99
C ALA A 628 25.70 -11.74 -30.65
N ASP A 629 25.93 -12.76 -29.83
CA ASP A 629 27.25 -13.25 -29.40
C ASP A 629 27.84 -14.32 -30.37
N ASP A 630 27.23 -14.51 -31.55
CA ASP A 630 27.63 -15.45 -32.62
C ASP A 630 27.88 -16.90 -32.14
N GLN A 631 26.99 -17.41 -31.29
CA GLN A 631 27.10 -18.76 -30.71
C GLN A 631 26.72 -19.87 -31.69
N ASP A 632 27.15 -21.10 -31.38
CA ASP A 632 26.83 -22.33 -32.13
C ASP A 632 25.34 -22.39 -32.54
N PRO A 633 25.04 -22.43 -33.86
CA PRO A 633 23.67 -22.57 -34.37
C PRO A 633 22.91 -23.77 -33.80
N GLY A 634 23.60 -24.85 -33.41
CA GLY A 634 22.99 -25.99 -32.73
C GLY A 634 22.35 -25.60 -31.38
N ASN A 635 23.08 -24.84 -30.57
CA ASN A 635 22.61 -24.32 -29.28
C ASN A 635 21.43 -23.34 -29.44
N VAL A 636 21.53 -22.39 -30.38
CA VAL A 636 20.45 -21.44 -30.70
C VAL A 636 19.17 -22.19 -31.15
N THR A 637 19.32 -23.23 -31.96
CA THR A 637 18.20 -24.07 -32.42
C THR A 637 17.53 -24.81 -31.26
N ALA A 638 18.31 -25.36 -30.33
CA ALA A 638 17.78 -26.02 -29.13
C ALA A 638 17.02 -25.04 -28.21
N MET A 639 17.50 -23.80 -28.05
CA MET A 639 16.79 -22.76 -27.29
C MET A 639 15.46 -22.39 -27.94
N LYS A 640 15.41 -22.28 -29.28
CA LYS A 640 14.16 -22.02 -30.02
C LYS A 640 13.13 -23.14 -29.86
N GLN A 641 13.56 -24.39 -29.91
CA GLN A 641 12.68 -25.54 -29.64
C GLN A 641 12.14 -25.58 -28.21
N GLU A 642 12.89 -25.07 -27.22
CA GLU A 642 12.38 -24.96 -25.84
C GLU A 642 11.39 -23.80 -25.68
N LEU A 643 11.65 -22.64 -26.31
CA LEU A 643 10.70 -21.53 -26.36
C LEU A 643 9.36 -21.95 -26.99
N GLU A 644 9.38 -22.73 -28.07
CA GLU A 644 8.18 -23.27 -28.72
C GLU A 644 7.32 -24.13 -27.77
N LYS A 645 7.94 -25.00 -26.96
CA LYS A 645 7.24 -25.79 -25.93
C LYS A 645 6.58 -24.90 -24.87
N GLN A 646 7.28 -23.86 -24.41
CA GLN A 646 6.71 -22.94 -23.40
C GLN A 646 5.56 -22.12 -23.99
N LEU A 647 5.63 -21.70 -25.26
CA LEU A 647 4.53 -21.03 -25.96
C LEU A 647 3.29 -21.93 -26.06
N ILE A 648 3.44 -23.20 -26.48
CA ILE A 648 2.35 -24.18 -26.54
C ILE A 648 1.69 -24.37 -25.16
N LYS A 649 2.48 -24.67 -24.13
CA LYS A 649 2.02 -24.85 -22.74
C LYS A 649 1.31 -23.61 -22.18
N THR A 650 1.74 -22.41 -22.59
CA THR A 650 1.09 -21.15 -22.22
C THR A 650 -0.26 -21.00 -22.93
N ALA A 651 -0.32 -21.29 -24.23
CA ALA A 651 -1.56 -21.31 -24.99
C ALA A 651 -2.57 -22.34 -24.47
N GLU A 652 -2.13 -23.52 -24.01
CA GLU A 652 -2.98 -24.50 -23.34
C GLU A 652 -3.64 -23.95 -22.07
N LEU A 653 -2.89 -23.24 -21.22
CA LEU A 653 -3.41 -22.60 -20.00
C LEU A 653 -4.41 -21.47 -20.32
N GLY A 654 -4.21 -20.75 -21.42
CA GLY A 654 -5.19 -19.82 -21.96
C GLY A 654 -6.45 -20.52 -22.51
N ALA A 655 -6.27 -21.65 -23.21
CA ALA A 655 -7.34 -22.48 -23.72
C ALA A 655 -8.12 -23.23 -22.63
N SER A 656 -7.53 -23.46 -21.44
CA SER A 656 -8.19 -24.02 -20.26
C SER A 656 -8.96 -22.99 -19.43
N GLY A 657 -8.86 -21.69 -19.75
CA GLY A 657 -9.70 -20.64 -19.16
C GLY A 657 -8.97 -19.40 -18.64
N ASN A 658 -7.64 -19.32 -18.74
CA ASN A 658 -6.92 -18.14 -18.28
C ASN A 658 -7.10 -16.95 -19.25
N ALA A 659 -8.06 -16.07 -18.92
CA ALA A 659 -8.43 -14.93 -19.76
C ALA A 659 -7.31 -13.92 -19.98
N LEU A 660 -6.41 -13.72 -19.01
CA LEU A 660 -5.25 -12.83 -19.17
C LEU A 660 -4.29 -13.30 -20.27
N ILE A 661 -4.13 -14.62 -20.42
CA ILE A 661 -3.28 -15.19 -21.48
C ILE A 661 -3.92 -14.98 -22.86
N ARG A 662 -5.26 -14.95 -22.94
CA ARG A 662 -5.99 -14.60 -24.17
C ARG A 662 -5.80 -13.12 -24.53
N GLU A 663 -5.96 -12.21 -23.55
CA GLU A 663 -5.68 -10.77 -23.74
C GLU A 663 -4.24 -10.51 -24.22
N VAL A 664 -3.26 -11.27 -23.75
CA VAL A 664 -1.86 -11.15 -24.21
C VAL A 664 -1.67 -11.73 -25.62
N ALA A 665 -2.34 -12.83 -25.97
CA ALA A 665 -2.31 -13.41 -27.31
C ALA A 665 -3.09 -12.62 -28.38
N GLU A 666 -3.79 -11.55 -28.03
CA GLU A 666 -4.27 -10.55 -29.00
C GLU A 666 -3.14 -9.60 -29.47
N ILE A 667 -2.01 -9.58 -28.74
CA ILE A 667 -0.87 -8.66 -28.93
C ILE A 667 0.41 -9.42 -29.32
N ASP A 668 0.59 -10.64 -28.81
CA ASP A 668 1.76 -11.50 -29.03
C ASP A 668 1.49 -12.53 -30.14
N GLU A 669 2.06 -12.32 -31.33
CA GLU A 669 1.82 -13.18 -32.50
C GLU A 669 2.36 -14.62 -32.33
N ASP A 670 3.44 -14.86 -31.58
CA ASP A 670 3.95 -16.22 -31.36
C ASP A 670 2.96 -17.01 -30.50
N LEU A 671 2.49 -16.39 -29.41
CA LEU A 671 1.51 -16.99 -28.51
C LEU A 671 0.15 -17.18 -29.21
N LYS A 672 -0.25 -16.24 -30.06
CA LYS A 672 -1.44 -16.32 -30.94
C LYS A 672 -1.36 -17.46 -31.93
N ASN A 673 -0.18 -17.71 -32.51
CA ASN A 673 0.07 -18.87 -33.38
C ASN A 673 0.03 -20.19 -32.59
N ALA A 674 0.59 -20.23 -31.38
CA ALA A 674 0.47 -21.37 -30.47
C ALA A 674 -1.00 -21.65 -30.07
N PHE A 675 -1.81 -20.62 -29.81
CA PHE A 675 -3.26 -20.76 -29.61
C PHE A 675 -3.98 -21.35 -30.82
N GLN A 676 -3.62 -20.95 -32.04
CA GLN A 676 -4.17 -21.54 -33.25
C GLN A 676 -3.74 -23.00 -33.44
N ALA A 677 -2.52 -23.37 -33.06
CA ALA A 677 -2.06 -24.76 -33.09
C ALA A 677 -2.85 -25.62 -32.09
N VAL A 678 -2.90 -25.22 -30.81
CA VAL A 678 -3.68 -25.91 -29.76
C VAL A 678 -5.18 -26.00 -30.11
N GLY A 679 -5.74 -24.96 -30.75
CA GLY A 679 -7.12 -24.99 -31.27
C GLY A 679 -7.32 -26.02 -32.39
N ARG A 680 -6.40 -26.09 -33.36
CA ARG A 680 -6.44 -27.09 -34.44
C ARG A 680 -6.26 -28.52 -33.91
N GLU A 681 -5.48 -28.70 -32.85
CA GLU A 681 -5.30 -30.01 -32.21
C GLU A 681 -6.54 -30.44 -31.41
N ARG A 682 -7.19 -29.53 -30.67
CA ARG A 682 -8.47 -29.82 -30.00
C ARG A 682 -9.62 -30.15 -30.98
N LEU A 683 -9.56 -29.67 -32.22
CA LEU A 683 -10.54 -29.99 -33.27
C LEU A 683 -10.30 -31.34 -33.98
N LYS A 684 -9.18 -32.03 -33.72
CA LYS A 684 -8.96 -33.41 -34.19
C LYS A 684 -9.85 -34.45 -33.46
N PRO A 685 -9.82 -34.58 -32.10
CA PRO A 685 -10.57 -35.62 -31.40
C PRO A 685 -12.09 -35.51 -31.49
N GLU A 686 -12.64 -34.31 -31.77
CA GLU A 686 -14.08 -34.16 -32.05
C GLU A 686 -14.48 -34.72 -33.43
N ARG A 687 -13.57 -34.74 -34.41
CA ARG A 687 -13.80 -35.40 -35.71
C ARG A 687 -13.65 -36.93 -35.66
N GLU A 688 -13.03 -37.47 -34.62
CA GLU A 688 -12.82 -38.91 -34.45
C GLU A 688 -13.86 -39.56 -33.51
N ARG A 689 -14.87 -38.79 -33.04
CA ARG A 689 -15.94 -39.26 -32.15
C ARG A 689 -17.35 -39.08 -32.72
N SER A 690 -17.57 -39.57 -33.95
CA SER A 690 -18.86 -40.07 -34.42
C SER A 690 -18.65 -41.12 -35.52
N PRO A 691 -19.53 -42.14 -35.65
CA PRO A 691 -19.25 -43.33 -36.42
C PRO A 691 -19.31 -43.13 -37.94
N SER A 692 -18.60 -44.00 -38.67
CA SER A 692 -18.55 -44.05 -40.13
C SER A 692 -19.74 -44.81 -40.74
N GLY A 693 -20.23 -44.30 -41.87
CA GLY A 693 -21.30 -44.92 -42.67
C GLY A 693 -22.59 -44.08 -42.69
N SER A 694 -23.20 -43.80 -43.85
CA SER A 694 -22.81 -44.14 -45.23
C SER A 694 -23.42 -43.17 -46.24
N GLU A 695 -22.69 -42.92 -47.33
CA GLU A 695 -23.16 -42.47 -48.65
C GLU A 695 -24.06 -41.22 -48.73
N ALA A 696 -23.55 -40.19 -49.39
CA ALA A 696 -24.41 -39.16 -49.99
C ALA A 696 -24.95 -39.65 -51.33
N ASN A 697 -26.20 -39.32 -51.65
CA ASN A 697 -26.59 -39.09 -53.04
C ASN A 697 -27.66 -37.99 -53.16
N GLU A 698 -27.77 -37.45 -54.38
CA GLU A 698 -28.27 -36.11 -54.68
C GLU A 698 -29.79 -35.96 -54.91
N VAL A 699 -30.24 -34.70 -54.79
CA VAL A 699 -31.14 -33.98 -55.72
C VAL A 699 -32.68 -34.09 -55.59
N THR A 700 -33.32 -32.93 -55.85
CA THR A 700 -34.77 -32.63 -56.04
C THR A 700 -35.75 -32.80 -54.87
N GLY A 701 -36.75 -31.90 -54.79
CA GLY A 701 -37.90 -32.03 -53.89
C GLY A 701 -38.69 -30.74 -53.59
N LEU A 702 -39.40 -30.20 -54.58
CA LEU A 702 -40.28 -29.03 -54.40
C LEU A 702 -41.59 -29.37 -53.65
N LEU A 703 -42.07 -28.40 -52.85
CA LEU A 703 -43.49 -28.05 -52.59
C LEU A 703 -44.40 -28.94 -51.71
N VAL A 704 -45.17 -28.23 -50.86
CA VAL A 704 -46.59 -28.47 -50.46
C VAL A 704 -46.94 -29.72 -49.62
N GLY A 705 -47.24 -29.46 -48.34
CA GLY A 705 -48.65 -29.42 -47.90
C GLY A 705 -49.35 -30.70 -47.40
N SER A 706 -49.64 -30.69 -46.11
CA SER A 706 -50.78 -31.37 -45.43
C SER A 706 -50.74 -32.88 -45.16
N ALA A 707 -51.40 -33.22 -44.05
CA ALA A 707 -51.67 -34.55 -43.47
C ALA A 707 -52.75 -35.33 -44.29
N PRO A 708 -53.19 -36.59 -43.98
CA PRO A 708 -53.28 -37.14 -42.61
C PRO A 708 -53.28 -38.69 -42.35
N ASN A 709 -53.21 -39.00 -41.04
CA ASN A 709 -53.95 -40.03 -40.28
C ASN A 709 -53.62 -41.56 -40.30
N ALA A 710 -54.13 -42.20 -39.23
CA ALA A 710 -54.42 -43.63 -39.02
C ALA A 710 -53.26 -44.60 -38.67
N ALA A 711 -53.43 -45.59 -37.76
CA ALA A 711 -54.50 -45.82 -36.77
C ALA A 711 -54.19 -46.91 -35.71
N LEU A 712 -54.63 -46.66 -34.45
CA LEU A 712 -55.18 -47.62 -33.44
C LEU A 712 -54.25 -48.75 -32.88
N THR A 713 -54.48 -49.33 -31.69
CA THR A 713 -55.70 -49.63 -30.89
C THR A 713 -55.53 -49.41 -29.36
N ARG A 714 -56.52 -48.81 -28.64
CA ARG A 714 -57.46 -49.38 -27.61
C ARG A 714 -56.82 -50.08 -26.39
N VAL A 715 -57.26 -50.00 -25.12
CA VAL A 715 -58.50 -49.59 -24.37
C VAL A 715 -58.03 -48.85 -23.06
N GLY A 716 -58.77 -48.05 -22.27
CA GLY A 716 -60.15 -47.52 -22.25
C GLY A 716 -60.78 -47.57 -20.83
N ASP A 717 -61.94 -46.91 -20.64
CA ASP A 717 -62.91 -46.97 -19.49
C ASP A 717 -62.46 -46.50 -18.07
N ASP A 718 -63.24 -45.79 -17.23
CA ASP A 718 -64.56 -45.10 -17.37
C ASP A 718 -64.78 -44.07 -16.19
N GLN A 719 -65.76 -43.16 -16.31
CA GLN A 719 -66.44 -42.34 -15.26
C GLN A 719 -65.71 -41.15 -14.56
N ASN A 720 -66.37 -40.08 -14.06
CA ASN A 720 -67.52 -39.28 -14.56
C ASN A 720 -67.70 -37.93 -13.76
N ARG A 721 -68.27 -36.89 -14.41
CA ARG A 721 -69.07 -35.75 -13.86
C ARG A 721 -68.53 -34.68 -12.86
N ASP A 722 -68.82 -33.41 -13.23
CA ASP A 722 -69.57 -32.33 -12.52
C ASP A 722 -69.13 -31.80 -11.11
N ALA A 723 -69.37 -30.54 -10.70
CA ALA A 723 -69.64 -29.26 -11.37
C ALA A 723 -69.66 -28.09 -10.33
N ASP A 724 -69.53 -26.83 -10.81
CA ASP A 724 -69.96 -25.53 -10.23
C ASP A 724 -69.61 -25.07 -8.80
N GLY A 725 -69.56 -23.74 -8.60
CA GLY A 725 -69.43 -23.09 -7.29
C GLY A 725 -68.97 -21.63 -7.33
N GLN A 726 -69.90 -20.68 -7.51
CA GLN A 726 -69.58 -19.24 -7.67
C GLN A 726 -69.57 -18.42 -6.36
N ASN A 727 -68.92 -17.24 -6.47
CA ASN A 727 -69.42 -15.92 -6.03
C ASN A 727 -68.98 -15.25 -4.70
N THR A 728 -68.35 -14.08 -4.88
CA THR A 728 -68.57 -12.77 -4.21
C THR A 728 -68.68 -12.61 -2.69
N GLY A 729 -67.96 -11.61 -2.15
CA GLY A 729 -68.25 -10.95 -0.86
C GLY A 729 -67.33 -9.75 -0.59
N GLN A 730 -67.82 -8.52 -0.79
CA GLN A 730 -67.05 -7.27 -0.71
C GLN A 730 -67.51 -6.36 0.46
N MET A 731 -66.69 -5.37 0.83
CA MET A 731 -66.89 -4.34 1.89
C MET A 731 -66.73 -4.87 3.33
N ALA A 732 -65.98 -4.28 4.29
CA ALA A 732 -65.31 -2.99 4.52
C ALA A 732 -66.10 -1.92 5.31
N GLY A 733 -65.48 -1.41 6.41
CA GLY A 733 -65.65 -0.01 6.86
C GLY A 733 -65.83 0.24 8.36
N SER A 734 -65.01 1.17 8.90
CA SER A 734 -65.31 2.08 10.04
C SER A 734 -65.41 1.50 11.47
N SER A 735 -65.16 2.25 12.57
CA SER A 735 -64.09 3.20 12.95
C SER A 735 -64.21 3.50 14.47
N GLY A 736 -63.22 4.18 15.10
CA GLY A 736 -63.40 4.80 16.44
C GLY A 736 -62.23 4.66 17.43
N HIS A 737 -61.70 5.79 17.91
CA HIS A 737 -60.63 5.87 18.92
C HIS A 737 -61.13 5.69 20.37
N THR A 738 -60.28 5.23 21.30
CA THR A 738 -59.67 6.13 22.33
C THR A 738 -58.59 5.49 23.24
N THR A 739 -57.49 6.23 23.43
CA THR A 739 -56.60 6.33 24.60
C THR A 739 -56.21 5.09 25.45
N LYS A 740 -54.95 4.61 25.33
CA LYS A 740 -53.86 4.84 26.32
C LYS A 740 -52.55 4.08 25.99
N SER A 741 -51.46 4.68 26.43
CA SER A 741 -50.04 4.40 26.15
C SER A 741 -49.50 2.99 26.46
N ASP A 742 -48.43 2.66 25.72
CA ASP A 742 -47.65 1.42 25.66
C ASP A 742 -46.57 1.29 26.77
N PRO A 743 -45.88 0.13 26.95
CA PRO A 743 -44.55 0.00 26.33
C PRO A 743 -44.12 -1.41 25.83
N ALA A 744 -44.05 -1.55 24.51
CA ALA A 744 -43.00 -2.14 23.67
C ALA A 744 -42.34 -3.46 24.13
N LYS A 745 -42.78 -4.56 23.52
CA LYS A 745 -41.92 -5.72 23.27
C LYS A 745 -41.02 -5.45 22.05
N GLN A 746 -39.80 -5.98 22.06
CA GLN A 746 -38.84 -5.81 20.97
C GLN A 746 -39.21 -6.71 19.77
N HIS A 747 -39.25 -6.14 18.57
CA HIS A 747 -39.38 -6.90 17.32
C HIS A 747 -38.03 -7.51 16.89
N VAL A 748 -38.04 -8.80 16.58
CA VAL A 748 -36.97 -9.46 15.81
C VAL A 748 -37.14 -9.11 14.32
N PRO A 749 -36.06 -8.83 13.55
CA PRO A 749 -36.18 -8.57 12.11
C PRO A 749 -36.46 -9.84 11.31
N ARG A 750 -37.46 -9.77 10.41
CA ARG A 750 -37.90 -10.83 9.49
C ARG A 750 -36.83 -11.45 8.57
N LEU A 751 -35.60 -10.92 8.57
CA LEU A 751 -34.45 -11.55 7.89
C LEU A 751 -33.98 -12.83 8.63
N GLU A 752 -34.08 -12.87 9.96
CA GLU A 752 -33.58 -14.01 10.74
C GLU A 752 -34.52 -15.23 10.65
N GLU A 753 -35.83 -15.03 10.42
CA GLU A 753 -36.77 -16.10 10.07
C GLU A 753 -36.47 -16.69 8.69
N LEU A 754 -36.35 -15.84 7.65
CA LEU A 754 -36.09 -16.28 6.27
C LEU A 754 -34.74 -17.01 6.11
N GLN A 755 -33.72 -16.62 6.90
CA GLN A 755 -32.45 -17.34 6.95
C GLN A 755 -32.63 -18.75 7.52
N ARG A 756 -33.47 -18.89 8.55
CA ARG A 756 -33.75 -20.18 9.21
C ARG A 756 -34.55 -21.14 8.32
N GLU A 757 -35.58 -20.64 7.64
CA GLU A 757 -36.35 -21.42 6.65
C GLU A 757 -35.45 -21.92 5.50
N ALA A 758 -34.49 -21.10 5.05
CA ALA A 758 -33.54 -21.47 4.00
C ALA A 758 -32.49 -22.51 4.46
N ASP A 759 -32.09 -22.47 5.73
CA ASP A 759 -31.14 -23.44 6.31
C ASP A 759 -31.85 -24.78 6.67
N GLU A 760 -33.12 -24.74 7.10
CA GLU A 760 -33.95 -25.95 7.33
C GLU A 760 -34.28 -26.67 6.01
N GLN A 761 -34.55 -25.96 4.92
CA GLN A 761 -34.73 -26.58 3.59
C GLN A 761 -33.45 -27.30 3.11
N ARG A 762 -32.26 -26.76 3.41
CA ARG A 762 -30.97 -27.37 3.03
C ARG A 762 -30.59 -28.60 3.85
N ALA A 763 -31.21 -28.80 5.01
CA ALA A 763 -31.03 -30.02 5.80
C ALA A 763 -31.81 -31.20 5.21
N GLY A 764 -32.98 -30.95 4.60
CA GLY A 764 -33.81 -31.99 3.96
C GLY A 764 -33.13 -32.66 2.76
N ASP A 765 -32.53 -31.86 1.86
CA ASP A 765 -31.87 -32.33 0.62
C ASP A 765 -30.61 -33.19 0.84
N HIS A 766 -30.21 -33.48 2.09
CA HIS A 766 -29.00 -34.25 2.40
C HIS A 766 -29.25 -35.70 2.87
N ASP A 767 -30.43 -35.99 3.44
CA ASP A 767 -30.75 -37.32 4.01
C ASP A 767 -31.18 -38.35 2.93
N ASP A 768 -31.69 -37.87 1.78
CA ASP A 768 -32.16 -38.69 0.64
C ASP A 768 -31.03 -39.16 -0.31
N ARG A 769 -29.79 -39.30 0.19
CA ARG A 769 -28.63 -39.82 -0.59
C ARG A 769 -27.82 -40.95 0.04
N ASP A 770 -28.09 -41.33 1.28
CA ASP A 770 -27.46 -42.49 1.95
C ASP A 770 -28.50 -43.57 2.34
N ARG A 771 -29.30 -44.02 1.34
CA ARG A 771 -30.17 -45.21 1.40
C ARG A 771 -30.20 -45.96 0.07
#